data_AF-A0A2V6MQC0-F1
#
_entry.id   AF-A0A2V6MQC0-F1
#
_cell.length_a   1.000
_cell.length_b   1.000
_cell.length_c   1.000
_cell.angle_alpha   90.00
_cell.angle_beta   90.00
_cell.angle_gamma   90.00
#
_symmetry.space_group_name_H-M   'P 1'
#
loop_
_entity.id
_entity.type
_entity.pdbx_description
1 polymer ?
#
loop_
_entity_poly.entity_id
_entity_poly.type
_entity_poly.pdbx_seq_one_letter_code
_entity_poly.pdbx_strand_id
1 'polypeptide(L)'
;MPQEPVSDLKFEIGHVLFIDIVGYSKLLIHEQSEQLQELKNIVRGTDQFRRAQAEGKLLSLPTGDGGALVFQALKNHPDLRVRMGIHSGPVNEIADLNEQANVAGAGINIAQRVMDCADAGHILLSRHVAEDLEHYSRWRPLLHELGECEVKHGAKISIINLYTEELGNPEPPQKFKGANQTETRPDRRATPITRTAVSVGYKRAMAVALGAIAVLGALWYLVLRPGSAIRETAKPITNVNFTQLTDLPGPEYFPSLSPDGKSLIYVSRASGNWDIYLQRVGGRNPTNLTKGSTADDTQPAFSPDGERIVFRSEREGGGIYLMGATGESARRLSDFGYNPVWSPDGERVLVATESVIQPSTRPTKSQLWTIKVSDGDRRLVTEGDALQPSWSPHGDRIAYWGRPQGGQGDIWTISADGRNAVRVTSEPSMDWNPVWSPDGRYLYFCSDRTGNMNIWRVPIAEKTGKLLGTPEAVTSGAGASTEHISLAQDGRRIAYVAHEEIKNLRKVTFDPSTEKIAGEPVPITRGSLQCFFPDPSPDGDWLAYYSLGKQEDIFIIHADGTDMRQLTDDVFKDREPRWSPDGKRIAFTSDRSGGSEIWAINRDGSGLQQLTQMAGAHHPVWSPDGTQMVYSIHTPKNAAYIFPVGQAWTEQSPVALATLSDTSQTFETWSWSPDGKRLAGLRHFADGSHAGIGVYDLESKKYDWLTNFGEWPLWFEDGRRILFADHGKIFVVDSESRKYHEVFPVADGDIGSPGLSRDNRLIYFTFVAAEADIWLLEWQ
;
A
#
# COMPACT_ATOMS: atom_id res chain seq x y z
N MET A 1 37.21 16.82 10.94
CA MET A 1 36.33 18.02 10.89
C MET A 1 34.97 17.58 11.41
N PRO A 2 34.30 18.30 12.32
CA PRO A 2 32.95 17.94 12.72
C PRO A 2 32.00 18.21 11.55
N GLN A 3 31.18 17.21 11.19
CA GLN A 3 30.11 17.36 10.20
C GLN A 3 29.04 18.31 10.74
N GLU A 4 28.60 19.24 9.90
CA GLU A 4 27.43 20.08 10.17
C GLU A 4 26.15 19.20 10.22
N PRO A 5 25.18 19.55 11.09
CA PRO A 5 23.92 18.82 11.17
C PRO A 5 23.11 19.01 9.88
N VAL A 6 22.59 17.89 9.35
CA VAL A 6 21.58 17.86 8.30
C VAL A 6 20.36 18.67 8.79
N SER A 7 19.90 19.62 7.99
CA SER A 7 18.79 20.52 8.35
C SER A 7 17.49 19.74 8.56
N ASP A 8 16.84 19.95 9.70
CA ASP A 8 15.49 19.47 10.00
C ASP A 8 14.52 19.80 8.84
N LEU A 9 13.79 18.79 8.35
CA LEU A 9 12.68 18.93 7.41
C LEU A 9 11.61 19.85 8.03
N LYS A 10 11.52 21.10 7.56
CA LYS A 10 10.47 22.03 7.96
C LYS A 10 9.18 21.71 7.21
N PHE A 11 8.21 21.16 7.93
CA PHE A 11 6.83 21.08 7.46
C PHE A 11 6.15 22.44 7.65
N GLU A 12 5.57 22.99 6.58
CA GLU A 12 4.81 24.24 6.63
C GLU A 12 3.38 24.04 6.10
N ILE A 13 2.40 24.76 6.65
CA ILE A 13 1.05 24.82 6.08
C ILE A 13 1.06 25.85 4.95
N GLY A 14 0.92 25.37 3.72
CA GLY A 14 0.87 26.20 2.52
C GLY A 14 -0.56 26.50 2.10
N HIS A 15 -0.83 27.74 1.70
CA HIS A 15 -2.04 28.11 0.97
C HIS A 15 -1.78 27.96 -0.53
N VAL A 16 -2.28 26.88 -1.13
CA VAL A 16 -2.00 26.50 -2.51
C VAL A 16 -3.13 26.95 -3.43
N LEU A 17 -2.79 27.72 -4.48
CA LEU A 17 -3.64 27.97 -5.64
C LEU A 17 -3.10 27.19 -6.84
N PHE A 18 -3.98 26.44 -7.50
CA PHE A 18 -3.81 26.08 -8.90
C PHE A 18 -4.67 26.94 -9.83
N ILE A 19 -4.08 27.33 -10.97
CA ILE A 19 -4.75 27.97 -12.09
C ILE A 19 -4.40 27.22 -13.38
N ASP A 20 -5.39 27.04 -14.25
CA ASP A 20 -5.23 26.35 -15.53
C ASP A 20 -6.08 27.04 -16.61
N ILE A 21 -5.60 27.05 -17.86
CA ILE A 21 -6.34 27.58 -19.01
C ILE A 21 -7.15 26.43 -19.63
N VAL A 22 -8.48 26.53 -19.57
CA VAL A 22 -9.37 25.47 -20.05
C VAL A 22 -9.28 25.33 -21.56
N GLY A 23 -8.86 24.13 -22.01
CA GLY A 23 -8.66 23.82 -23.42
C GLY A 23 -7.30 24.22 -23.97
N TYR A 24 -6.33 24.57 -23.11
CA TYR A 24 -4.96 24.92 -23.48
C TYR A 24 -4.29 23.92 -24.44
N SER A 25 -4.43 22.62 -24.17
CA SER A 25 -3.86 21.55 -25.00
C SER A 25 -4.49 21.42 -26.41
N LYS A 26 -5.58 22.15 -26.69
CA LYS A 26 -6.25 22.18 -28.00
C LYS A 26 -5.80 23.35 -28.88
N LEU A 27 -4.98 24.26 -28.35
CA LEU A 27 -4.46 25.43 -29.07
C LEU A 27 -3.18 25.08 -29.85
N LEU A 28 -2.84 25.88 -30.86
CA LEU A 28 -1.55 25.76 -31.54
C LEU A 28 -0.41 26.19 -30.59
N ILE A 29 0.79 25.64 -30.77
CA ILE A 29 1.94 25.85 -29.86
C ILE A 29 2.28 27.34 -29.66
N HIS A 30 2.13 28.17 -30.69
CA HIS A 30 2.37 29.62 -30.57
C HIS A 30 1.26 30.33 -29.76
N GLU A 31 0.00 29.95 -29.95
CA GLU A 31 -1.15 30.46 -29.18
C GLU A 31 -1.06 30.02 -27.71
N GLN A 32 -0.61 28.79 -27.44
CA GLN A 32 -0.30 28.30 -26.10
C GLN A 32 0.74 29.19 -25.40
N SER A 33 1.83 29.49 -26.12
CA SER A 33 2.91 30.33 -25.60
C SER A 33 2.47 31.76 -25.33
N GLU A 34 1.66 32.35 -26.22
CA GLU A 34 1.09 33.69 -26.06
C GLU A 34 0.14 33.79 -24.87
N GLN A 35 -0.81 32.87 -24.74
CA GLN A 35 -1.78 32.87 -23.63
C GLN A 35 -1.11 32.62 -22.27
N LEU A 36 -0.12 31.73 -22.21
CA LEU A 36 0.63 31.49 -20.98
C LEU A 36 1.47 32.71 -20.59
N GLN A 37 2.06 33.41 -21.57
CA GLN A 37 2.84 34.62 -21.31
C GLN A 37 1.94 35.78 -20.87
N GLU A 38 0.75 35.92 -21.46
CA GLU A 38 -0.23 36.92 -21.07
C GLU A 38 -0.73 36.69 -19.63
N LEU A 39 -1.09 35.45 -19.29
CA LEU A 39 -1.51 35.08 -17.93
C LEU A 39 -0.41 35.40 -16.91
N LYS A 40 0.85 35.05 -17.20
CA LYS A 40 2.01 35.38 -16.35
C LYS A 40 2.17 36.89 -16.14
N ASN A 41 2.00 37.68 -17.19
CA ASN A 41 2.11 39.14 -17.10
C ASN A 41 1.00 39.75 -16.23
N ILE A 42 -0.24 39.25 -16.38
CA ILE A 42 -1.39 39.69 -15.58
C ILE A 42 -1.16 39.36 -14.10
N VAL A 43 -0.79 38.11 -13.79
CA VAL A 43 -0.55 37.65 -12.41
C VAL A 43 0.55 38.47 -11.74
N ARG A 44 1.69 38.65 -12.42
CA ARG A 44 2.84 39.42 -11.92
C ARG A 44 2.56 40.92 -11.78
N GLY A 45 1.62 41.46 -12.57
CA GLY A 45 1.23 42.87 -12.52
C GLY A 45 0.43 43.25 -11.28
N THR A 46 -0.21 42.28 -10.62
CA THR A 46 -1.05 42.54 -9.44
C THR A 46 -0.24 43.07 -8.24
N ASP A 47 -0.84 43.97 -7.45
CA ASP A 47 -0.20 44.54 -6.27
C ASP A 47 0.12 43.45 -5.22
N GLN A 48 -0.66 42.37 -5.17
CA GLN A 48 -0.55 41.35 -4.15
C GLN A 48 0.48 40.28 -4.49
N PHE A 49 0.65 39.96 -5.78
CA PHE A 49 1.83 39.22 -6.23
C PHE A 49 3.10 40.01 -5.90
N ARG A 50 3.14 41.31 -6.22
CA ARG A 50 4.31 42.16 -5.92
C ARG A 50 4.58 42.30 -4.41
N ARG A 51 3.54 42.39 -3.57
CA ARG A 51 3.69 42.43 -2.10
C ARG A 51 4.16 41.09 -1.53
N ALA A 52 3.54 39.98 -1.93
CA ALA A 52 3.93 38.64 -1.46
C ALA A 52 5.36 38.29 -1.87
N GLN A 53 5.78 38.69 -3.09
CA GLN A 53 7.14 38.56 -3.56
C GLN A 53 8.12 39.45 -2.78
N ALA A 54 7.77 40.72 -2.52
CA ALA A 54 8.61 41.63 -1.73
C ALA A 54 8.78 41.20 -0.27
N GLU A 55 7.80 40.50 0.29
CA GLU A 55 7.84 39.94 1.65
C GLU A 55 8.54 38.57 1.74
N GLY A 56 8.97 37.98 0.61
CA GLY A 56 9.59 36.66 0.58
C GLY A 56 8.64 35.52 0.95
N LYS A 57 7.33 35.73 0.85
CA LYS A 57 6.27 34.76 1.24
C LYS A 57 5.63 34.06 0.04
N LEU A 58 6.27 34.16 -1.13
CA LEU A 58 5.76 33.62 -2.39
C LEU A 58 6.80 32.66 -2.99
N LEU A 59 6.41 31.40 -3.11
CA LEU A 59 7.17 30.38 -3.82
C LEU A 59 6.40 30.01 -5.11
N SER A 60 6.97 30.36 -6.26
CA SER A 60 6.34 30.16 -7.58
C SER A 60 6.91 28.90 -8.26
N LEU A 61 6.05 27.95 -8.59
CA LEU A 61 6.42 26.70 -9.26
C LEU A 61 6.09 26.77 -10.76
N PRO A 62 6.76 25.98 -11.63
CA PRO A 62 6.40 25.87 -13.05
C PRO A 62 4.99 25.29 -13.32
N THR A 63 4.23 24.98 -12.28
CA THR A 63 2.92 24.31 -12.30
C THR A 63 1.82 25.23 -11.76
N GLY A 64 1.41 26.24 -12.55
CA GLY A 64 0.22 27.08 -12.30
C GLY A 64 0.40 28.16 -11.22
N ASP A 65 0.18 29.44 -11.57
CA ASP A 65 0.50 30.61 -10.73
C ASP A 65 -0.70 31.26 -9.96
N GLY A 66 -0.68 31.28 -8.61
CA GLY A 66 -0.99 32.43 -7.70
C GLY A 66 -2.43 32.98 -7.44
N GLY A 67 -2.87 32.97 -6.15
CA GLY A 67 -4.21 33.22 -5.55
C GLY A 67 -4.95 34.58 -5.68
N ALA A 68 -6.25 34.55 -5.31
CA ALA A 68 -7.26 35.55 -4.88
C ALA A 68 -7.36 36.98 -5.48
N LEU A 69 -6.33 37.54 -6.11
CA LEU A 69 -6.33 38.93 -6.60
C LEU A 69 -6.05 39.09 -8.10
N VAL A 70 -5.52 38.04 -8.72
CA VAL A 70 -5.50 37.85 -10.19
C VAL A 70 -6.92 37.98 -10.77
N PHE A 71 -7.93 37.58 -10.00
CA PHE A 71 -9.33 37.65 -10.35
C PHE A 71 -9.84 39.04 -10.76
N GLN A 72 -9.42 40.11 -10.08
CA GLN A 72 -9.84 41.47 -10.47
C GLN A 72 -9.17 41.93 -11.77
N ALA A 73 -7.95 41.44 -12.06
CA ALA A 73 -7.21 41.79 -13.27
C ALA A 73 -7.67 40.99 -14.50
N LEU A 74 -8.03 39.70 -14.33
CA LEU A 74 -8.54 38.82 -15.40
C LEU A 74 -9.91 39.27 -15.96
N LYS A 75 -10.67 40.10 -15.20
CA LYS A 75 -11.93 40.68 -15.68
C LYS A 75 -11.79 41.43 -17.01
N ASN A 76 -10.61 41.97 -17.29
CA ASN A 76 -10.32 42.72 -18.52
C ASN A 76 -9.77 41.85 -19.67
N HIS A 77 -9.63 40.52 -19.46
CA HIS A 77 -9.05 39.57 -20.41
C HIS A 77 -9.97 38.35 -20.61
N PRO A 78 -11.17 38.53 -21.22
CA PRO A 78 -12.18 37.46 -21.34
C PRO A 78 -11.74 36.28 -22.22
N ASP A 79 -10.71 36.47 -23.05
CA ASP A 79 -10.15 35.43 -23.92
C ASP A 79 -9.34 34.37 -23.15
N LEU A 80 -8.88 34.70 -21.93
CA LEU A 80 -8.19 33.77 -21.03
C LEU A 80 -9.21 32.97 -20.21
N ARG A 81 -9.60 31.81 -20.74
CA ARG A 81 -10.60 30.91 -20.14
C ARG A 81 -10.01 30.09 -18.98
N VAL A 82 -9.69 30.73 -17.86
CA VAL A 82 -9.05 30.05 -16.72
C VAL A 82 -10.05 29.31 -15.81
N ARG A 83 -9.56 28.31 -15.08
CA ARG A 83 -10.23 27.65 -13.95
C ARG A 83 -9.28 27.55 -12.76
N MET A 84 -9.81 27.52 -11.54
CA MET A 84 -8.98 27.58 -10.34
C MET A 84 -9.43 26.64 -9.21
N GLY A 85 -8.46 26.18 -8.43
CA GLY A 85 -8.67 25.39 -7.22
C GLY A 85 -7.78 25.85 -6.07
N ILE A 86 -8.37 26.02 -4.88
CA ILE A 86 -7.69 26.52 -3.69
C ILE A 86 -7.82 25.52 -2.55
N HIS A 87 -6.69 25.25 -1.89
CA HIS A 87 -6.64 24.45 -0.67
C HIS A 87 -5.52 24.95 0.26
N SER A 88 -5.68 24.73 1.57
CA SER A 88 -4.64 24.95 2.58
C SER A 88 -4.25 23.60 3.15
N GLY A 89 -2.97 23.26 3.16
CA GLY A 89 -2.52 21.97 3.68
C GLY A 89 -1.00 21.83 3.76
N PRO A 90 -0.50 20.68 4.24
CA PRO A 90 0.94 20.45 4.40
C PRO A 90 1.67 20.53 3.07
N VAL A 91 2.73 21.33 3.04
CA VAL A 91 3.66 21.47 1.91
C VAL A 91 5.10 21.49 2.42
N ASN A 92 6.01 20.92 1.64
CA ASN A 92 7.43 20.83 1.95
C ASN A 92 8.23 21.48 0.82
N GLU A 93 9.12 22.41 1.18
CA GLU A 93 10.08 22.98 0.24
C GLU A 93 11.11 21.92 -0.14
N ILE A 94 11.30 21.70 -1.44
CA ILE A 94 12.26 20.76 -2.00
C ILE A 94 13.09 21.49 -3.06
N ALA A 95 14.38 21.22 -3.16
CA ALA A 95 15.16 21.68 -4.30
C ALA A 95 14.89 20.75 -5.49
N ASP A 96 14.59 21.30 -6.67
CA ASP A 96 14.47 20.51 -7.89
C ASP A 96 15.85 20.03 -8.39
N LEU A 97 15.85 19.25 -9.48
CA LEU A 97 17.08 18.70 -10.08
C LEU A 97 18.10 19.76 -10.52
N ASN A 98 17.70 21.03 -10.61
CA ASN A 98 18.54 22.18 -10.96
C ASN A 98 18.82 23.10 -9.76
N GLU A 99 18.61 22.62 -8.53
CA GLU A 99 18.75 23.37 -7.28
C GLU A 99 17.80 24.58 -7.17
N GLN A 100 16.70 24.62 -7.92
CA GLN A 100 15.67 25.65 -7.77
C GLN A 100 14.68 25.27 -6.66
N ALA A 101 14.27 26.26 -5.88
CA ALA A 101 13.25 26.07 -4.84
C ALA A 101 11.92 25.63 -5.47
N ASN A 102 11.45 24.45 -5.05
CA ASN A 102 10.23 23.79 -5.48
C ASN A 102 9.45 23.32 -4.25
N VAL A 103 8.23 22.79 -4.41
CA VAL A 103 7.39 22.34 -3.29
C VAL A 103 6.67 21.06 -3.64
N ALA A 104 6.63 20.11 -2.71
CA ALA A 104 5.84 18.89 -2.79
C ALA A 104 4.98 18.73 -1.52
N GLY A 105 3.81 18.08 -1.62
CA GLY A 105 2.99 17.80 -0.43
C GLY A 105 1.51 17.54 -0.73
N ALA A 106 0.81 17.01 0.26
CA ALA A 106 -0.62 16.71 0.16
C ALA A 106 -1.47 17.95 -0.16
N GLY A 107 -1.05 19.13 0.30
CA GLY A 107 -1.71 20.40 0.00
C GLY A 107 -1.78 20.69 -1.50
N ILE A 108 -0.73 20.33 -2.25
CA ILE A 108 -0.65 20.51 -3.71
C ILE A 108 -1.62 19.57 -4.43
N ASN A 109 -1.64 18.30 -4.03
CA ASN A 109 -2.51 17.28 -4.64
C ASN A 109 -3.99 17.61 -4.47
N ILE A 110 -4.40 18.13 -3.31
CA ILE A 110 -5.80 18.47 -3.04
C ILE A 110 -6.21 19.73 -3.82
N ALA A 111 -5.37 20.78 -3.84
CA ALA A 111 -5.66 22.00 -4.61
C ALA A 111 -5.85 21.70 -6.11
N GLN A 112 -5.03 20.81 -6.68
CA GLN A 112 -5.18 20.37 -8.06
C GLN A 112 -6.50 19.60 -8.28
N ARG A 113 -6.86 18.68 -7.38
CA ARG A 113 -8.13 17.93 -7.47
C ARG A 113 -9.36 18.84 -7.36
N VAL A 114 -9.30 19.87 -6.50
CA VAL A 114 -10.34 20.90 -6.40
C VAL A 114 -10.47 21.66 -7.71
N MET A 115 -9.36 22.05 -8.34
CA MET A 115 -9.37 22.70 -9.66
C MET A 115 -9.91 21.78 -10.75
N ASP A 116 -9.63 20.48 -10.71
CA ASP A 116 -10.12 19.53 -11.72
C ASP A 116 -11.65 19.39 -11.71
N CYS A 117 -12.32 19.81 -10.63
CA CYS A 117 -13.78 19.90 -10.56
C CYS A 117 -14.35 21.14 -11.28
N ALA A 118 -13.49 22.10 -11.64
CA ALA A 118 -13.86 23.38 -12.21
C ALA A 118 -13.94 23.35 -13.74
N ASP A 119 -14.94 24.03 -14.30
CA ASP A 119 -14.92 24.49 -15.69
C ASP A 119 -14.38 25.93 -15.78
N ALA A 120 -14.25 26.45 -17.00
CA ALA A 120 -13.82 27.83 -17.23
C ALA A 120 -14.66 28.83 -16.41
N GLY A 121 -13.98 29.77 -15.76
CA GLY A 121 -14.54 30.82 -14.93
C GLY A 121 -14.81 30.42 -13.47
N HIS A 122 -14.69 29.15 -13.09
CA HIS A 122 -14.95 28.74 -11.71
C HIS A 122 -13.77 28.98 -10.77
N ILE A 123 -14.11 29.26 -9.52
CA ILE A 123 -13.18 29.40 -8.40
C ILE A 123 -13.63 28.41 -7.34
N LEU A 124 -12.95 27.26 -7.27
CA LEU A 124 -13.35 26.21 -6.35
C LEU A 124 -12.44 26.17 -5.13
N LEU A 125 -13.05 26.00 -3.97
CA LEU A 125 -12.38 25.86 -2.69
C LEU A 125 -12.61 24.45 -2.15
N SER A 126 -11.58 23.88 -1.52
CA SER A 126 -11.79 22.76 -0.59
C SER A 126 -12.65 23.19 0.61
N ARG A 127 -13.39 22.25 1.20
CA ARG A 127 -14.15 22.48 2.44
C ARG A 127 -13.31 23.07 3.56
N HIS A 128 -12.09 22.59 3.75
CA HIS A 128 -11.16 23.11 4.76
C HIS A 128 -10.92 24.63 4.64
N VAL A 129 -10.71 25.12 3.41
CA VAL A 129 -10.53 26.57 3.18
C VAL A 129 -11.84 27.34 3.33
N ALA A 130 -12.96 26.75 2.91
CA ALA A 130 -14.26 27.38 3.03
C ALA A 130 -14.66 27.57 4.52
N GLU A 131 -14.40 26.57 5.37
CA GLU A 131 -14.66 26.62 6.82
C GLU A 131 -13.89 27.77 7.48
N ASP A 132 -12.62 27.95 7.14
CA ASP A 132 -11.82 29.09 7.63
C ASP A 132 -12.40 30.45 7.20
N LEU A 133 -12.89 30.54 5.95
CA LEU A 133 -13.43 31.76 5.38
C LEU A 133 -14.85 32.09 5.88
N GLU A 134 -15.66 31.08 6.24
CA GLU A 134 -17.02 31.25 6.75
C GLU A 134 -17.08 32.08 8.04
N HIS A 135 -16.00 32.07 8.83
CA HIS A 135 -15.87 32.87 10.05
C HIS A 135 -15.77 34.38 9.78
N TYR A 136 -15.53 34.80 8.53
CA TYR A 136 -15.42 36.19 8.16
C TYR A 136 -16.69 36.65 7.42
N SER A 137 -17.37 37.66 7.97
CA SER A 137 -18.63 38.20 7.45
C SER A 137 -18.56 38.68 6.00
N ARG A 138 -17.37 39.06 5.54
CA ARG A 138 -17.10 39.46 4.15
C ARG A 138 -17.15 38.30 3.16
N TRP A 139 -16.70 37.11 3.55
CA TRP A 139 -16.53 35.96 2.65
C TRP A 139 -17.73 35.02 2.67
N ARG A 140 -18.38 34.87 3.83
CA ARG A 140 -19.56 34.01 4.01
C ARG A 140 -20.66 34.14 2.93
N PRO A 141 -21.07 35.34 2.46
CA PRO A 141 -22.12 35.44 1.44
C PRO A 141 -21.66 35.03 0.03
N LEU A 142 -20.37 34.77 -0.19
CA LEU A 142 -19.77 34.45 -1.48
C LEU A 142 -19.48 32.95 -1.66
N LEU A 143 -19.68 32.16 -0.60
CA LEU A 143 -19.39 30.73 -0.55
C LEU A 143 -20.67 29.94 -0.86
N HIS A 144 -20.64 29.20 -1.97
CA HIS A 144 -21.79 28.44 -2.46
C HIS A 144 -21.44 26.94 -2.51
N GLU A 145 -22.05 26.14 -1.65
CA GLU A 145 -21.78 24.71 -1.59
C GLU A 145 -22.29 23.99 -2.86
N LEU A 146 -21.41 23.26 -3.53
CA LEU A 146 -21.76 22.42 -4.69
C LEU A 146 -21.99 20.95 -4.31
N GLY A 147 -21.51 20.54 -3.13
CA GLY A 147 -21.58 19.17 -2.63
C GLY A 147 -20.30 18.38 -2.90
N GLU A 148 -20.40 17.05 -2.91
CA GLU A 148 -19.27 16.16 -3.13
C GLU A 148 -19.07 15.86 -4.62
N CYS A 149 -17.85 16.06 -5.11
CA CYS A 149 -17.44 15.60 -6.43
C CYS A 149 -16.59 14.34 -6.29
N GLU A 150 -16.95 13.30 -7.03
CA GLU A 150 -16.08 12.17 -7.25
C GLU A 150 -14.95 12.60 -8.21
N VAL A 151 -13.71 12.52 -7.74
CA VAL A 151 -12.51 12.76 -8.56
C VAL A 151 -11.89 11.41 -8.98
N LYS A 152 -10.82 11.43 -9.78
CA LYS A 152 -10.15 10.19 -10.22
C LYS A 152 -9.83 9.31 -8.98
N HIS A 153 -10.09 8.00 -9.10
CA HIS A 153 -9.97 6.98 -8.04
C HIS A 153 -11.09 6.94 -7.00
N GLY A 154 -12.28 7.48 -7.29
CA GLY A 154 -13.48 7.29 -6.44
C GLY A 154 -13.50 8.10 -5.14
N ALA A 155 -12.44 8.85 -4.85
CA ALA A 155 -12.39 9.76 -3.71
C ALA A 155 -13.40 10.90 -3.91
N LYS A 156 -14.18 11.19 -2.87
CA LYS A 156 -15.15 12.30 -2.85
C LYS A 156 -14.54 13.50 -2.14
N ILE A 157 -14.51 14.63 -2.83
CA ILE A 157 -14.05 15.90 -2.25
C ILE A 157 -15.25 16.83 -2.18
N SER A 158 -15.46 17.45 -1.02
CA SER A 158 -16.46 18.51 -0.88
C SER A 158 -15.92 19.80 -1.49
N ILE A 159 -16.72 20.35 -2.41
CA ILE A 159 -16.37 21.50 -3.23
C ILE A 159 -17.31 22.66 -2.92
N ILE A 160 -16.71 23.83 -2.72
CA ILE A 160 -17.41 25.09 -2.54
C ILE A 160 -17.03 25.98 -3.72
N ASN A 161 -18.04 26.56 -4.38
CA ASN A 161 -17.85 27.55 -5.42
C ASN A 161 -17.82 28.95 -4.80
N LEU A 162 -16.76 29.70 -5.07
CA LEU A 162 -16.60 31.08 -4.63
C LEU A 162 -16.92 32.02 -5.79
N TYR A 163 -17.98 32.82 -5.68
CA TYR A 163 -18.30 33.84 -6.70
C TYR A 163 -18.97 35.08 -6.12
N THR A 164 -19.02 36.13 -6.93
CA THR A 164 -19.72 37.40 -6.71
C THR A 164 -20.56 37.71 -7.94
N GLU A 165 -21.35 38.79 -7.93
CA GLU A 165 -22.07 39.26 -9.13
C GLU A 165 -21.13 39.64 -10.30
N GLU A 166 -19.86 39.94 -10.02
CA GLU A 166 -18.90 40.43 -11.02
C GLU A 166 -17.74 39.47 -11.31
N LEU A 167 -17.61 38.36 -10.56
CA LEU A 167 -16.43 37.49 -10.58
C LEU A 167 -16.79 36.06 -10.18
N GLY A 168 -16.21 35.09 -10.90
CA GLY A 168 -16.50 33.67 -10.68
C GLY A 168 -17.72 33.23 -11.47
N ASN A 169 -17.81 31.94 -11.76
CA ASN A 169 -18.91 31.36 -12.52
C ASN A 169 -20.00 30.84 -11.56
N PRO A 170 -21.21 31.43 -11.52
CA PRO A 170 -22.27 30.99 -10.61
C PRO A 170 -22.95 29.70 -11.06
N GLU A 171 -22.79 29.31 -12.32
CA GLU A 171 -23.34 28.06 -12.84
C GLU A 171 -22.63 26.86 -12.20
N PRO A 172 -23.33 25.75 -11.90
CA PRO A 172 -22.65 24.53 -11.48
C PRO A 172 -21.72 24.00 -12.60
N PRO A 173 -20.50 23.51 -12.27
CA PRO A 173 -19.64 22.85 -13.24
C PRO A 173 -20.31 21.61 -13.84
N GLN A 174 -19.90 21.20 -15.04
CA GLN A 174 -20.46 20.05 -15.78
C GLN A 174 -20.48 18.77 -14.94
N LYS A 175 -19.46 18.55 -14.10
CA LYS A 175 -19.39 17.40 -13.19
C LYS A 175 -20.52 17.33 -12.16
N PHE A 176 -21.20 18.44 -11.90
CA PHE A 176 -22.33 18.52 -10.96
C PHE A 176 -23.70 18.59 -11.65
N LYS A 177 -23.73 18.73 -12.99
CA LYS A 177 -24.97 18.88 -13.78
C LYS A 177 -25.71 17.56 -14.06
N GLY A 178 -25.21 16.42 -13.56
CA GLY A 178 -25.79 15.09 -13.75
C GLY A 178 -26.50 14.46 -12.54
N ALA A 179 -26.45 15.06 -11.34
CA ALA A 179 -26.95 14.44 -10.12
C ALA A 179 -28.44 14.75 -9.79
N ASN A 180 -29.12 15.56 -10.62
CA ASN A 180 -30.52 15.97 -10.41
C ASN A 180 -31.41 15.70 -11.64
N GLN A 181 -31.40 14.48 -12.16
CA GLN A 181 -32.50 13.98 -13.00
C GLN A 181 -33.01 12.64 -12.47
N THR A 182 -33.93 12.70 -11.52
CA THR A 182 -34.89 11.63 -11.28
C THR A 182 -36.27 12.26 -11.07
N GLU A 183 -37.12 12.06 -12.08
CA GLU A 183 -38.59 12.17 -12.07
C GLU A 183 -39.28 13.51 -11.79
N THR A 184 -39.41 14.35 -12.83
CA THR A 184 -40.63 15.16 -13.01
C THR A 184 -41.61 14.43 -13.93
N ARG A 185 -42.71 13.90 -13.36
CA ARG A 185 -43.87 13.41 -14.13
C ARG A 185 -44.71 14.60 -14.64
N PRO A 186 -45.27 14.53 -15.86
CA PRO A 186 -45.99 15.65 -16.46
C PRO A 186 -47.43 15.76 -15.94
N ASP A 187 -47.84 17.02 -15.84
CA ASP A 187 -49.11 17.53 -15.36
C ASP A 187 -50.29 17.09 -16.26
N ARG A 188 -51.35 16.52 -15.67
CA ARG A 188 -52.58 16.15 -16.39
C ARG A 188 -53.63 17.24 -16.24
N ARG A 189 -53.91 17.92 -17.36
CA ARG A 189 -55.06 18.83 -17.53
C ARG A 189 -56.39 18.10 -17.27
N ALA A 190 -57.28 18.84 -16.61
CA ALA A 190 -58.65 18.47 -16.29
C ALA A 190 -59.60 18.43 -17.50
N THR A 191 -60.64 17.59 -17.42
CA THR A 191 -62.01 17.86 -17.90
C THR A 191 -63.01 16.86 -17.26
N PRO A 192 -64.30 17.21 -17.13
CA PRO A 192 -65.12 16.89 -15.96
C PRO A 192 -66.11 15.74 -16.19
N ILE A 193 -66.54 15.08 -15.11
CA ILE A 193 -67.79 14.29 -15.11
C ILE A 193 -68.59 14.58 -13.84
N THR A 194 -69.88 14.76 -14.09
CA THR A 194 -70.99 15.23 -13.26
C THR A 194 -71.34 14.36 -12.04
N ARG A 195 -71.88 15.04 -11.03
CA ARG A 195 -72.50 14.51 -9.80
C ARG A 195 -73.68 13.57 -10.08
N THR A 196 -73.77 12.51 -9.29
CA THR A 196 -75.05 11.99 -8.76
C THR A 196 -74.89 11.63 -7.28
N ALA A 197 -75.86 12.06 -6.49
CA ALA A 197 -75.97 11.83 -5.05
C ALA A 197 -76.41 10.39 -4.76
N VAL A 198 -76.23 9.90 -3.51
CA VAL A 198 -77.29 9.25 -2.69
C VAL A 198 -76.79 8.92 -1.26
N SER A 199 -77.66 9.34 -0.32
CA SER A 199 -77.93 9.05 1.09
C SER A 199 -77.00 8.27 2.05
N VAL A 200 -76.69 8.96 3.15
CA VAL A 200 -77.03 8.62 4.56
C VAL A 200 -77.31 7.14 4.90
N GLY A 201 -76.24 6.38 5.13
CA GLY A 201 -76.28 5.09 5.85
C GLY A 201 -74.97 4.72 6.56
N TYR A 202 -73.90 5.50 6.37
CA TYR A 202 -72.52 5.05 6.60
C TYR A 202 -71.86 5.52 7.92
N LYS A 203 -72.61 6.03 8.89
CA LYS A 203 -72.00 6.65 10.09
C LYS A 203 -71.81 5.75 11.32
N ARG A 204 -72.31 4.51 11.33
CA ARG A 204 -72.10 3.57 12.46
C ARG A 204 -71.11 2.45 12.20
N ALA A 205 -70.87 2.07 10.94
CA ALA A 205 -69.83 1.09 10.59
C ALA A 205 -68.40 1.69 10.58
N MET A 206 -68.26 2.99 10.32
CA MET A 206 -66.95 3.66 10.31
C MET A 206 -66.34 3.83 11.71
N ALA A 207 -67.14 3.99 12.77
CA ALA A 207 -66.60 4.20 14.11
C ALA A 207 -65.98 2.91 14.71
N VAL A 208 -66.57 1.74 14.42
CA VAL A 208 -66.04 0.44 14.85
C VAL A 208 -64.80 0.06 14.03
N ALA A 209 -64.77 0.37 12.73
CA ALA A 209 -63.60 0.17 11.89
C ALA A 209 -62.43 1.10 12.27
N LEU A 210 -62.69 2.37 12.59
CA LEU A 210 -61.66 3.32 13.05
C LEU A 210 -61.10 2.95 14.43
N GLY A 211 -61.94 2.44 15.34
CA GLY A 211 -61.50 1.91 16.63
C GLY A 211 -60.61 0.66 16.49
N ALA A 212 -60.98 -0.26 15.60
CA ALA A 212 -60.18 -1.45 15.32
C ALA A 212 -58.84 -1.11 14.64
N ILE A 213 -58.82 -0.13 13.73
CA ILE A 213 -57.59 0.36 13.07
C ILE A 213 -56.69 1.10 14.07
N ALA A 214 -57.25 1.85 15.02
CA ALA A 214 -56.46 2.51 16.06
C ALA A 214 -55.85 1.52 17.06
N VAL A 215 -56.58 0.47 17.44
CA VAL A 215 -56.07 -0.59 18.33
C VAL A 215 -55.05 -1.47 17.61
N LEU A 216 -55.29 -1.83 16.34
CA LEU A 216 -54.32 -2.55 15.50
C LEU A 216 -53.09 -1.70 15.19
N GLY A 217 -53.26 -0.38 15.01
CA GLY A 217 -52.16 0.57 14.85
C GLY A 217 -51.34 0.76 16.12
N ALA A 218 -51.99 0.75 17.30
CA ALA A 218 -51.31 0.80 18.59
C ALA A 218 -50.59 -0.52 18.93
N LEU A 219 -51.19 -1.68 18.59
CA LEU A 219 -50.53 -2.98 18.69
C LEU A 219 -49.40 -3.11 17.67
N TRP A 220 -49.56 -2.61 16.44
CA TRP A 220 -48.49 -2.51 15.46
C TRP A 220 -47.34 -1.63 15.97
N TYR A 221 -47.66 -0.49 16.58
CA TYR A 221 -46.68 0.42 17.16
C TYR A 221 -45.96 -0.14 18.40
N LEU A 222 -46.62 -1.01 19.18
CA LEU A 222 -46.03 -1.64 20.38
C LEU A 222 -45.28 -2.94 20.08
N VAL A 223 -45.72 -3.73 19.09
CA VAL A 223 -45.12 -5.03 18.71
C VAL A 223 -44.02 -4.86 17.66
N LEU A 224 -44.11 -3.85 16.79
CA LEU A 224 -43.07 -3.46 15.83
C LEU A 224 -42.43 -2.14 16.25
N ARG A 225 -42.14 -1.95 17.56
CA ARG A 225 -40.98 -1.14 17.88
C ARG A 225 -39.78 -1.90 17.29
N PRO A 226 -39.15 -1.45 16.18
CA PRO A 226 -37.73 -1.70 16.11
C PRO A 226 -37.22 -1.14 17.43
N GLY A 227 -36.51 -1.96 18.20
CA GLY A 227 -35.71 -1.40 19.28
C GLY A 227 -35.03 -0.20 18.65
N SER A 228 -35.24 0.97 19.23
CA SER A 228 -34.44 2.14 18.93
C SER A 228 -33.03 1.77 19.39
N ALA A 229 -32.36 0.90 18.62
CA ALA A 229 -30.97 1.03 18.31
C ALA A 229 -30.92 2.43 17.73
N ILE A 230 -30.62 3.37 18.63
CA ILE A 230 -29.97 4.61 18.30
C ILE A 230 -29.04 4.23 17.15
N ARG A 231 -29.26 4.80 15.95
CA ARG A 231 -28.15 4.96 15.01
C ARG A 231 -27.18 5.81 15.81
N GLU A 232 -26.33 5.15 16.60
CA GLU A 232 -25.21 5.76 17.28
C GLU A 232 -24.33 6.15 16.10
N THR A 233 -24.57 7.35 15.57
CA THR A 233 -23.63 8.00 14.68
C THR A 233 -22.32 7.96 15.45
N ALA A 234 -21.37 7.18 14.95
CA ALA A 234 -20.08 7.00 15.59
C ALA A 234 -19.56 8.37 16.01
N LYS A 235 -19.22 8.53 17.30
CA LYS A 235 -18.65 9.81 17.75
C LYS A 235 -17.35 9.98 16.95
N PRO A 236 -17.20 11.07 16.18
CA PRO A 236 -15.97 11.30 15.44
C PRO A 236 -14.80 11.34 16.43
N ILE A 237 -13.68 10.71 16.06
CA ILE A 237 -12.44 10.87 16.80
C ILE A 237 -12.02 12.32 16.59
N THR A 238 -11.93 13.09 17.67
CA THR A 238 -11.56 14.50 17.66
C THR A 238 -10.39 14.72 18.62
N ASN A 239 -9.60 15.77 18.39
CA ASN A 239 -8.41 16.08 19.19
C ASN A 239 -7.40 14.92 19.23
N VAL A 240 -7.03 14.42 18.04
CA VAL A 240 -6.02 13.36 17.90
C VAL A 240 -4.62 13.94 18.11
N ASN A 241 -3.82 13.28 18.93
CA ASN A 241 -2.40 13.55 19.11
C ASN A 241 -1.57 12.36 18.61
N PHE A 242 -0.44 12.65 17.96
CA PHE A 242 0.49 11.65 17.46
C PHE A 242 1.84 11.81 18.17
N THR A 243 2.36 10.73 18.74
CA THR A 243 3.64 10.75 19.46
C THR A 243 4.47 9.53 19.06
N GLN A 244 5.66 9.76 18.50
CA GLN A 244 6.64 8.70 18.30
C GLN A 244 7.07 8.13 19.66
N LEU A 245 6.97 6.80 19.81
CA LEU A 245 7.36 6.10 21.04
C LEU A 245 8.77 5.56 20.94
N THR A 246 9.19 5.08 19.78
CA THR A 246 10.46 4.36 19.62
C THR A 246 11.32 4.98 18.52
N ASP A 247 12.64 4.83 18.65
CA ASP A 247 13.67 5.44 17.80
C ASP A 247 14.95 4.57 17.73
N LEU A 248 14.83 3.24 17.94
CA LEU A 248 15.99 2.35 17.83
C LEU A 248 16.39 2.19 16.36
N PRO A 249 17.69 1.95 16.06
CA PRO A 249 18.13 1.71 14.69
C PRO A 249 17.43 0.49 14.06
N GLY A 250 16.92 0.69 12.84
CA GLY A 250 16.24 -0.34 12.06
C GLY A 250 14.76 -0.51 12.42
N PRO A 251 14.06 -1.46 11.78
CA PRO A 251 12.62 -1.58 11.94
C PRO A 251 12.20 -2.15 13.30
N GLU A 252 11.14 -1.57 13.87
CA GLU A 252 10.48 -1.97 15.10
C GLU A 252 9.03 -2.39 14.82
N TYR A 253 8.67 -3.63 15.19
CA TYR A 253 7.38 -4.23 14.79
C TYR A 253 6.58 -4.78 15.98
N PHE A 254 5.34 -5.19 15.67
CA PHE A 254 4.43 -5.91 16.56
C PHE A 254 4.28 -5.26 17.95
N PRO A 255 3.93 -3.96 18.06
CA PRO A 255 3.67 -3.36 19.35
C PRO A 255 2.49 -4.05 20.04
N SER A 256 2.59 -4.21 21.36
CA SER A 256 1.49 -4.57 22.24
C SER A 256 1.48 -3.62 23.42
N LEU A 257 0.44 -2.80 23.53
CA LEU A 257 0.23 -1.93 24.70
C LEU A 257 -0.15 -2.78 25.92
N SER A 258 0.37 -2.41 27.09
CA SER A 258 -0.10 -2.98 28.35
C SER A 258 -1.59 -2.67 28.55
N PRO A 259 -2.34 -3.47 29.33
CA PRO A 259 -3.76 -3.21 29.56
C PRO A 259 -4.04 -1.80 30.12
N ASP A 260 -3.16 -1.28 30.99
CA ASP A 260 -3.25 0.08 31.51
C ASP A 260 -2.72 1.17 30.54
N GLY A 261 -2.19 0.76 29.39
CA GLY A 261 -1.58 1.56 28.34
C GLY A 261 -0.37 2.38 28.78
N LYS A 262 0.26 2.09 29.93
CA LYS A 262 1.42 2.86 30.41
C LYS A 262 2.75 2.34 29.89
N SER A 263 2.76 1.15 29.31
CA SER A 263 3.94 0.52 28.73
C SER A 263 3.57 -0.14 27.40
N LEU A 264 4.58 -0.41 26.59
CA LEU A 264 4.47 -1.23 25.40
C LEU A 264 5.59 -2.25 25.35
N ILE A 265 5.30 -3.41 24.77
CA ILE A 265 6.31 -4.34 24.28
C ILE A 265 6.30 -4.35 22.76
N TYR A 266 7.45 -4.59 22.16
CA TYR A 266 7.64 -4.61 20.71
C TYR A 266 8.89 -5.39 20.37
N VAL A 267 9.19 -5.57 19.07
CA VAL A 267 10.40 -6.27 18.63
C VAL A 267 11.34 -5.35 17.88
N SER A 268 12.64 -5.53 18.06
CA SER A 268 13.69 -4.80 17.34
C SER A 268 14.90 -5.70 17.10
N ARG A 269 15.65 -5.41 16.03
CA ARG A 269 16.95 -6.03 15.73
C ARG A 269 18.16 -5.22 16.22
N ALA A 270 17.95 -4.20 17.06
CA ALA A 270 19.04 -3.37 17.57
C ALA A 270 20.17 -4.14 18.28
N SER A 271 19.93 -5.38 18.73
CA SER A 271 20.90 -6.31 19.34
C SER A 271 21.50 -7.35 18.38
N GLY A 272 21.05 -7.41 17.12
CA GLY A 272 21.51 -8.33 16.06
C GLY A 272 20.50 -9.41 15.67
N ASN A 273 19.72 -9.93 16.61
CA ASN A 273 18.57 -10.82 16.39
C ASN A 273 17.26 -10.09 16.72
N TRP A 274 16.11 -10.61 16.27
CA TRP A 274 14.83 -10.09 16.76
C TRP A 274 14.72 -10.40 18.25
N ASP A 275 14.59 -9.35 19.04
CA ASP A 275 14.39 -9.43 20.49
C ASP A 275 13.14 -8.65 20.90
N ILE A 276 12.54 -9.04 22.03
CA ILE A 276 11.40 -8.36 22.63
C ILE A 276 11.90 -7.27 23.58
N TYR A 277 11.50 -6.04 23.33
CA TYR A 277 11.81 -4.87 24.15
C TYR A 277 10.58 -4.42 24.92
N LEU A 278 10.78 -4.01 26.18
CA LEU A 278 9.78 -3.36 27.02
C LEU A 278 10.14 -1.89 27.20
N GLN A 279 9.18 -1.00 26.97
CA GLN A 279 9.34 0.43 27.17
C GLN A 279 8.12 1.05 27.87
N ARG A 280 8.34 2.12 28.64
CA ARG A 280 7.26 2.94 29.18
C ARG A 280 6.75 3.91 28.12
N VAL A 281 5.44 4.11 28.01
CA VAL A 281 4.87 5.14 27.15
C VAL A 281 5.35 6.53 27.60
N GLY A 282 5.99 7.27 26.68
CA GLY A 282 6.67 8.54 26.96
C GLY A 282 8.10 8.42 27.52
N GLY A 283 8.62 7.20 27.71
CA GLY A 283 10.03 6.94 28.03
C GLY A 283 10.87 6.70 26.77
N ARG A 284 12.21 6.78 26.90
CA ARG A 284 13.18 6.56 25.81
C ARG A 284 14.26 5.51 26.11
N ASN A 285 14.07 4.75 27.19
CA ASN A 285 15.04 3.74 27.63
C ASN A 285 14.37 2.36 27.60
N PRO A 286 14.40 1.67 26.45
CA PRO A 286 13.82 0.35 26.33
C PRO A 286 14.69 -0.70 27.03
N THR A 287 14.04 -1.72 27.60
CA THR A 287 14.70 -2.87 28.23
C THR A 287 14.52 -4.10 27.35
N ASN A 288 15.61 -4.68 26.85
CA ASN A 288 15.57 -5.92 26.10
C ASN A 288 15.27 -7.11 27.05
N LEU A 289 14.08 -7.70 26.93
CA LEU A 289 13.61 -8.82 27.75
C LEU A 289 14.19 -10.16 27.31
N THR A 290 14.64 -10.31 26.06
CA THR A 290 15.11 -11.58 25.49
C THR A 290 16.60 -11.61 25.17
N LYS A 291 17.37 -10.59 25.56
CA LYS A 291 18.82 -10.42 25.33
C LYS A 291 19.70 -11.66 25.55
N GLY A 292 19.29 -12.58 26.43
CA GLY A 292 20.01 -13.84 26.68
C GLY A 292 19.80 -14.93 25.62
N SER A 293 18.95 -14.69 24.63
CA SER A 293 18.62 -15.59 23.52
C SER A 293 19.50 -15.29 22.32
N THR A 294 19.84 -16.32 21.57
CA THR A 294 20.42 -16.17 20.21
C THR A 294 19.40 -16.46 19.11
N ALA A 295 18.16 -16.79 19.50
CA ALA A 295 17.07 -17.06 18.57
C ALA A 295 16.21 -15.81 18.39
N ASP A 296 15.57 -15.68 17.23
CA ASP A 296 14.60 -14.62 16.98
C ASP A 296 13.35 -14.84 17.87
N ASP A 297 12.99 -13.80 18.62
CA ASP A 297 11.82 -13.72 19.49
C ASP A 297 10.90 -12.59 18.98
N THR A 298 9.69 -12.92 18.54
CA THR A 298 8.79 -12.02 17.80
C THR A 298 7.33 -12.07 18.26
N GLN A 299 6.48 -11.20 17.68
CA GLN A 299 5.01 -11.21 17.83
C GLN A 299 4.52 -11.25 19.30
N PRO A 300 5.02 -10.37 20.19
CA PRO A 300 4.67 -10.41 21.60
C PRO A 300 3.26 -9.85 21.85
N ALA A 301 2.59 -10.37 22.87
CA ALA A 301 1.31 -9.86 23.35
C ALA A 301 1.18 -9.94 24.89
N PHE A 302 0.81 -8.82 25.51
CA PHE A 302 0.46 -8.78 26.94
C PHE A 302 -0.80 -9.58 27.23
N SER A 303 -0.81 -10.25 28.39
CA SER A 303 -2.03 -10.84 28.96
C SER A 303 -3.03 -9.76 29.39
N PRO A 304 -4.33 -10.09 29.51
CA PRO A 304 -5.36 -9.12 29.93
C PRO A 304 -5.11 -8.50 31.31
N ASP A 305 -4.43 -9.23 32.20
CA ASP A 305 -3.99 -8.78 33.52
C ASP A 305 -2.66 -7.98 33.49
N GLY A 306 -1.92 -8.02 32.39
CA GLY A 306 -0.62 -7.36 32.21
C GLY A 306 0.56 -8.05 32.92
N GLU A 307 0.36 -9.20 33.55
CA GLU A 307 1.40 -9.90 34.33
C GLU A 307 2.27 -10.83 33.49
N ARG A 308 1.83 -11.19 32.28
CA ARG A 308 2.47 -12.19 31.41
C ARG A 308 2.55 -11.71 29.97
N ILE A 309 3.50 -12.29 29.24
CA ILE A 309 3.70 -12.05 27.81
C ILE A 309 3.72 -13.39 27.09
N VAL A 310 2.89 -13.50 26.05
CA VAL A 310 2.97 -14.60 25.08
C VAL A 310 3.69 -14.09 23.83
N PHE A 311 4.52 -14.92 23.21
CA PHE A 311 5.32 -14.52 22.05
C PHE A 311 5.72 -15.72 21.18
N ARG A 312 6.14 -15.45 19.95
CA ARG A 312 6.76 -16.43 19.05
C ARG A 312 8.26 -16.48 19.31
N SER A 313 8.85 -17.67 19.36
CA SER A 313 10.30 -17.84 19.49
C SER A 313 10.79 -18.92 18.53
N GLU A 314 11.95 -18.71 17.91
CA GLU A 314 12.61 -19.70 17.05
C GLU A 314 13.49 -20.69 17.83
N ARG A 315 13.47 -20.63 19.16
CA ARG A 315 14.12 -21.63 20.02
C ARG A 315 13.52 -23.01 19.77
N GLU A 316 14.36 -24.05 19.85
CA GLU A 316 13.93 -25.46 19.84
C GLU A 316 13.04 -25.85 18.65
N GLY A 317 13.31 -25.29 17.47
CA GLY A 317 12.54 -25.54 16.24
C GLY A 317 11.26 -24.71 16.11
N GLY A 318 11.09 -23.68 16.95
CA GLY A 318 10.03 -22.71 16.78
C GLY A 318 8.78 -22.98 17.61
N GLY A 319 8.11 -21.96 18.13
CA GLY A 319 6.83 -22.15 18.80
C GLY A 319 6.31 -20.92 19.53
N ILE A 320 5.23 -21.11 20.27
CA ILE A 320 4.70 -20.08 21.16
C ILE A 320 5.29 -20.28 22.55
N TYR A 321 5.81 -19.20 23.11
CA TYR A 321 6.43 -19.14 24.43
C TYR A 321 5.66 -18.19 25.34
N LEU A 322 5.82 -18.40 26.64
CA LEU A 322 5.22 -17.63 27.70
C LEU A 322 6.31 -17.19 28.68
N MET A 323 6.29 -15.93 29.10
CA MET A 323 7.16 -15.39 30.16
C MET A 323 6.37 -14.43 31.07
N GLY A 324 6.96 -14.09 32.22
CA GLY A 324 6.45 -12.99 33.04
C GLY A 324 6.69 -11.64 32.36
N ALA A 325 5.92 -10.62 32.74
CA ALA A 325 5.99 -9.29 32.11
C ALA A 325 7.37 -8.60 32.26
N THR A 326 8.25 -9.08 33.15
CA THR A 326 9.62 -8.58 33.30
C THR A 326 10.68 -9.44 32.59
N GLY A 327 10.25 -10.40 31.76
CA GLY A 327 11.13 -11.27 30.96
C GLY A 327 11.58 -12.55 31.67
N GLU A 328 11.10 -12.80 32.88
CA GLU A 328 11.47 -13.95 33.69
C GLU A 328 10.71 -15.23 33.31
N SER A 329 11.31 -16.38 33.63
CA SER A 329 10.66 -17.69 33.54
C SER A 329 10.09 -18.06 32.16
N ALA A 330 10.77 -17.65 31.09
CA ALA A 330 10.39 -18.00 29.72
C ALA A 330 10.33 -19.53 29.52
N ARG A 331 9.21 -20.02 29.00
CA ARG A 331 8.98 -21.44 28.70
C ARG A 331 8.14 -21.63 27.45
N ARG A 332 8.36 -22.74 26.73
CA ARG A 332 7.54 -23.11 25.56
C ARG A 332 6.14 -23.52 26.01
N LEU A 333 5.13 -22.94 25.37
CA LEU A 333 3.71 -23.27 25.52
C LEU A 333 3.21 -24.16 24.38
N SER A 334 3.74 -23.97 23.17
CA SER A 334 3.39 -24.73 21.96
C SER A 334 4.59 -24.91 21.05
N ASP A 335 4.60 -25.99 20.26
CA ASP A 335 5.61 -26.30 19.25
C ASP A 335 5.30 -25.74 17.85
N PHE A 336 4.18 -25.05 17.72
CA PHE A 336 3.76 -24.39 16.49
C PHE A 336 2.97 -23.12 16.83
N GLY A 337 2.73 -22.31 15.81
CA GLY A 337 1.85 -21.15 15.87
C GLY A 337 2.58 -19.82 15.69
N TYR A 338 1.82 -18.83 15.24
CA TYR A 338 2.22 -17.44 14.99
C TYR A 338 1.10 -16.48 15.43
N ASN A 339 1.44 -15.19 15.55
CA ASN A 339 0.56 -14.09 15.98
C ASN A 339 -0.29 -14.45 17.21
N PRO A 340 0.34 -14.81 18.34
CA PRO A 340 -0.39 -15.24 19.52
C PRO A 340 -1.16 -14.08 20.15
N VAL A 341 -2.43 -14.31 20.49
CA VAL A 341 -3.28 -13.34 21.23
C VAL A 341 -4.03 -14.03 22.36
N TRP A 342 -4.17 -13.35 23.49
CA TRP A 342 -4.85 -13.89 24.67
C TRP A 342 -6.37 -13.87 24.50
N SER A 343 -7.05 -14.90 25.02
CA SER A 343 -8.48 -14.80 25.30
C SER A 343 -8.75 -13.76 26.39
N PRO A 344 -9.93 -13.13 26.43
CA PRO A 344 -10.24 -12.08 27.41
C PRO A 344 -10.14 -12.53 28.87
N ASP A 345 -10.35 -13.83 29.14
CA ASP A 345 -10.22 -14.44 30.47
C ASP A 345 -8.77 -14.81 30.84
N GLY A 346 -7.81 -14.72 29.89
CA GLY A 346 -6.42 -15.09 30.11
C GLY A 346 -6.16 -16.60 30.24
N GLU A 347 -7.14 -17.47 29.96
CA GLU A 347 -7.00 -18.93 30.09
C GLU A 347 -6.47 -19.60 28.81
N ARG A 348 -6.61 -18.94 27.66
CA ARG A 348 -6.23 -19.47 26.34
C ARG A 348 -5.42 -18.46 25.54
N VAL A 349 -4.63 -18.99 24.62
CA VAL A 349 -3.93 -18.25 23.57
C VAL A 349 -4.46 -18.72 22.22
N LEU A 350 -4.87 -17.79 21.38
CA LEU A 350 -5.26 -18.03 19.99
C LEU A 350 -4.07 -17.75 19.08
N VAL A 351 -3.82 -18.63 18.12
CA VAL A 351 -2.66 -18.60 17.23
C VAL A 351 -3.09 -18.88 15.79
N ALA A 352 -2.36 -18.33 14.84
CA ALA A 352 -2.40 -18.69 13.43
C ALA A 352 -1.36 -19.77 13.11
N THR A 353 -1.48 -20.48 11.99
CA THR A 353 -0.47 -21.48 11.55
C THR A 353 0.61 -20.90 10.65
N GLU A 354 0.42 -19.68 10.14
CA GLU A 354 1.34 -19.04 9.20
C GLU A 354 1.80 -17.69 9.73
N SER A 355 3.02 -17.30 9.33
CA SER A 355 3.60 -16.01 9.69
C SER A 355 3.23 -14.92 8.69
N VAL A 356 2.93 -13.74 9.21
CA VAL A 356 2.75 -12.52 8.42
C VAL A 356 3.45 -11.37 9.15
N ILE A 357 4.45 -10.81 8.48
CA ILE A 357 5.02 -9.51 8.83
C ILE A 357 4.26 -8.45 8.02
N GLN A 358 4.26 -8.53 6.69
CA GLN A 358 3.52 -7.65 5.80
C GLN A 358 2.42 -8.40 5.02
N PRO A 359 1.34 -7.73 4.57
CA PRO A 359 0.23 -8.40 3.88
C PRO A 359 0.61 -8.91 2.49
N SER A 360 1.72 -8.43 1.93
CA SER A 360 2.30 -8.84 0.65
C SER A 360 3.10 -10.15 0.73
N THR A 361 3.66 -10.50 1.89
CA THR A 361 4.66 -11.58 2.05
C THR A 361 4.09 -12.89 2.59
N ARG A 362 2.78 -13.16 2.40
CA ARG A 362 2.16 -14.36 2.97
C ARG A 362 2.52 -15.62 2.17
N PRO A 363 2.92 -16.74 2.81
CA PRO A 363 3.34 -17.95 2.10
C PRO A 363 2.15 -18.77 1.59
N THR A 364 1.17 -19.06 2.45
CA THR A 364 0.06 -19.97 2.14
C THR A 364 -1.20 -19.69 2.97
N LYS A 365 -2.16 -20.60 2.92
CA LYS A 365 -3.39 -20.60 3.71
C LYS A 365 -3.09 -20.84 5.19
N SER A 366 -3.70 -20.03 6.07
CA SER A 366 -3.53 -20.19 7.52
C SER A 366 -4.79 -20.68 8.23
N GLN A 367 -4.62 -21.43 9.32
CA GLN A 367 -5.70 -21.89 10.21
C GLN A 367 -5.59 -21.21 11.58
N LEU A 368 -6.70 -21.18 12.34
CA LEU A 368 -6.69 -20.68 13.72
C LEU A 368 -6.87 -21.79 14.74
N TRP A 369 -6.05 -21.75 15.80
CA TRP A 369 -6.05 -22.70 16.90
C TRP A 369 -6.04 -21.98 18.25
N THR A 370 -6.76 -22.50 19.23
CA THR A 370 -6.62 -22.08 20.63
C THR A 370 -5.81 -23.09 21.42
N ILE A 371 -5.00 -22.59 22.34
CA ILE A 371 -4.11 -23.37 23.20
C ILE A 371 -4.40 -22.97 24.64
N LYS A 372 -4.72 -23.94 25.49
CA LYS A 372 -5.01 -23.70 26.90
C LYS A 372 -3.70 -23.53 27.68
N VAL A 373 -3.61 -22.48 28.48
CA VAL A 373 -2.35 -22.06 29.10
C VAL A 373 -1.86 -23.03 30.20
N SER A 374 -2.80 -23.73 30.85
CA SER A 374 -2.52 -24.62 31.98
C SER A 374 -1.86 -25.93 31.58
N ASP A 375 -2.25 -26.51 30.45
CA ASP A 375 -1.92 -27.88 30.06
C ASP A 375 -1.50 -28.01 28.58
N GLY A 376 -1.60 -26.93 27.80
CA GLY A 376 -1.26 -26.94 26.37
C GLY A 376 -2.33 -27.58 25.48
N ASP A 377 -3.53 -27.86 26.00
CA ASP A 377 -4.62 -28.47 25.23
C ASP A 377 -5.01 -27.60 24.02
N ARG A 378 -5.10 -28.22 22.84
CA ARG A 378 -5.23 -27.54 21.54
C ARG A 378 -6.61 -27.79 20.96
N ARG A 379 -7.26 -26.70 20.52
CA ARG A 379 -8.55 -26.78 19.81
C ARG A 379 -8.49 -25.94 18.54
N LEU A 380 -8.75 -26.58 17.41
CA LEU A 380 -8.98 -25.92 16.13
C LEU A 380 -10.23 -25.04 16.19
N VAL A 381 -10.11 -23.80 15.71
CA VAL A 381 -11.21 -22.83 15.60
C VAL A 381 -11.77 -22.84 14.17
N THR A 382 -10.90 -22.78 13.16
CA THR A 382 -11.32 -22.82 11.76
C THR A 382 -10.25 -23.41 10.86
N GLU A 383 -10.67 -24.22 9.90
CA GLU A 383 -9.85 -24.69 8.78
C GLU A 383 -9.84 -23.71 7.60
N GLY A 384 -10.64 -22.63 7.66
CA GLY A 384 -10.67 -21.56 6.65
C GLY A 384 -9.42 -20.68 6.73
N ASP A 385 -9.10 -19.97 5.64
CA ASP A 385 -7.95 -19.06 5.58
C ASP A 385 -8.13 -17.89 6.54
N ALA A 386 -7.32 -17.83 7.60
CA ALA A 386 -7.48 -16.89 8.69
C ALA A 386 -6.15 -16.55 9.40
N LEU A 387 -5.80 -15.26 9.44
CA LEU A 387 -4.53 -14.71 9.90
C LEU A 387 -4.72 -13.56 10.90
N GLN A 388 -3.68 -13.32 11.72
CA GLN A 388 -3.59 -12.23 12.72
C GLN A 388 -4.89 -12.05 13.51
N PRO A 389 -5.28 -13.06 14.31
CA PRO A 389 -6.57 -13.05 14.95
C PRO A 389 -6.64 -12.03 16.09
N SER A 390 -7.86 -11.60 16.42
CA SER A 390 -8.15 -10.74 17.58
C SER A 390 -9.45 -11.17 18.25
N TRP A 391 -9.43 -11.35 19.58
CA TRP A 391 -10.61 -11.67 20.36
C TRP A 391 -11.50 -10.44 20.56
N SER A 392 -12.81 -10.64 20.48
CA SER A 392 -13.76 -9.65 20.96
C SER A 392 -13.67 -9.57 22.49
N PRO A 393 -13.89 -8.40 23.09
CA PRO A 393 -13.62 -8.17 24.52
C PRO A 393 -14.47 -9.04 25.44
N HIS A 394 -15.66 -9.47 25.02
CA HIS A 394 -16.52 -10.35 25.80
C HIS A 394 -16.39 -11.83 25.42
N GLY A 395 -15.45 -12.18 24.52
CA GLY A 395 -15.17 -13.55 24.11
C GLY A 395 -16.24 -14.16 23.18
N ASP A 396 -17.12 -13.34 22.61
CA ASP A 396 -18.19 -13.79 21.72
C ASP A 396 -17.68 -14.17 20.32
N ARG A 397 -16.69 -13.43 19.80
CA ARG A 397 -16.17 -13.57 18.44
C ARG A 397 -14.66 -13.42 18.36
N ILE A 398 -14.12 -13.86 17.23
CA ILE A 398 -12.74 -13.68 16.79
C ILE A 398 -12.78 -12.94 15.46
N ALA A 399 -12.06 -11.83 15.34
CA ALA A 399 -11.76 -11.19 14.07
C ALA A 399 -10.45 -11.72 13.49
N TYR A 400 -10.33 -11.75 12.18
CA TYR A 400 -9.12 -12.17 11.45
C TYR A 400 -9.20 -11.61 10.03
N TRP A 401 -8.10 -11.68 9.28
CA TRP A 401 -8.13 -11.41 7.85
C TRP A 401 -7.76 -12.66 7.05
N GLY A 402 -8.21 -12.73 5.80
CA GLY A 402 -7.97 -13.92 4.96
C GLY A 402 -8.40 -13.71 3.51
N ARG A 403 -8.05 -14.67 2.64
CA ARG A 403 -8.39 -14.68 1.21
C ARG A 403 -9.11 -15.99 0.83
N PRO A 404 -10.23 -16.35 1.50
CA PRO A 404 -10.86 -17.67 1.33
C PRO A 404 -11.37 -17.95 -0.09
N GLN A 405 -11.51 -16.93 -0.95
CA GLN A 405 -11.95 -17.05 -2.34
C GLN A 405 -10.85 -16.69 -3.37
N GLY A 406 -9.60 -16.51 -2.91
CA GLY A 406 -8.56 -15.84 -3.72
C GLY A 406 -8.79 -14.33 -3.83
N GLY A 407 -7.82 -13.57 -4.36
CA GLY A 407 -7.91 -12.11 -4.52
C GLY A 407 -7.27 -11.30 -3.39
N GLN A 408 -7.76 -10.07 -3.15
CA GLN A 408 -7.26 -9.20 -2.07
C GLN A 408 -7.65 -9.71 -0.66
N GLY A 409 -6.94 -9.26 0.38
CA GLY A 409 -7.24 -9.63 1.76
C GLY A 409 -8.42 -8.85 2.32
N ASP A 410 -9.35 -9.55 2.97
CA ASP A 410 -10.50 -8.94 3.63
C ASP A 410 -10.53 -9.26 5.13
N ILE A 411 -11.26 -8.44 5.89
CA ILE A 411 -11.57 -8.70 7.29
C ILE A 411 -12.79 -9.61 7.42
N TRP A 412 -12.71 -10.55 8.35
CA TRP A 412 -13.75 -11.51 8.70
C TRP A 412 -13.90 -11.58 10.23
N THR A 413 -15.06 -12.05 10.67
CA THR A 413 -15.25 -12.49 12.06
C THR A 413 -15.89 -13.87 12.10
N ILE A 414 -15.60 -14.64 13.14
CA ILE A 414 -16.20 -15.94 13.42
C ILE A 414 -16.61 -16.01 14.88
N SER A 415 -17.64 -16.78 15.22
CA SER A 415 -17.96 -17.04 16.63
C SER A 415 -16.79 -17.74 17.30
N ALA A 416 -16.58 -17.50 18.60
CA ALA A 416 -15.50 -18.10 19.38
C ALA A 416 -15.46 -19.64 19.35
N ASP A 417 -16.61 -20.27 19.06
CA ASP A 417 -16.72 -21.71 18.91
C ASP A 417 -16.30 -22.25 17.54
N GLY A 418 -15.93 -21.37 16.59
CA GLY A 418 -15.53 -21.71 15.23
C GLY A 418 -16.67 -21.71 14.22
N ARG A 419 -17.87 -21.22 14.56
CA ARG A 419 -19.04 -21.23 13.67
C ARG A 419 -19.40 -19.83 13.17
N ASN A 420 -20.32 -19.78 12.20
CA ASN A 420 -20.96 -18.55 11.74
C ASN A 420 -19.97 -17.46 11.29
N ALA A 421 -19.04 -17.79 10.39
CA ALA A 421 -18.14 -16.80 9.80
C ALA A 421 -18.92 -15.73 9.02
N VAL A 422 -18.54 -14.47 9.19
CA VAL A 422 -19.15 -13.29 8.56
C VAL A 422 -18.05 -12.42 7.99
N ARG A 423 -18.16 -12.09 6.69
CA ARG A 423 -17.28 -11.14 6.01
C ARG A 423 -17.60 -9.72 6.45
N VAL A 424 -16.58 -8.95 6.82
CA VAL A 424 -16.67 -7.57 7.31
C VAL A 424 -16.36 -6.58 6.19
N THR A 425 -15.37 -6.87 5.34
CA THR A 425 -15.02 -6.01 4.21
C THR A 425 -15.03 -6.77 2.89
N SER A 426 -15.27 -6.07 1.77
CA SER A 426 -15.39 -6.68 0.44
C SER A 426 -14.95 -5.79 -0.72
N GLU A 427 -14.40 -4.62 -0.41
CA GLU A 427 -13.99 -3.63 -1.41
C GLU A 427 -12.66 -4.04 -2.07
N PRO A 428 -12.29 -3.45 -3.24
CA PRO A 428 -11.02 -3.70 -3.94
C PRO A 428 -9.77 -3.16 -3.23
N SER A 429 -9.75 -3.19 -1.89
CA SER A 429 -8.64 -2.76 -1.04
C SER A 429 -8.06 -3.94 -0.26
N MET A 430 -6.76 -3.90 0.04
CA MET A 430 -6.15 -4.80 1.00
C MET A 430 -6.53 -4.37 2.41
N ASP A 431 -7.30 -5.19 3.13
CA ASP A 431 -7.61 -5.00 4.54
C ASP A 431 -6.97 -6.09 5.41
N TRP A 432 -6.27 -5.70 6.47
CA TRP A 432 -5.56 -6.64 7.35
C TRP A 432 -5.41 -6.14 8.79
N ASN A 433 -4.86 -7.00 9.66
CA ASN A 433 -4.61 -6.73 11.08
C ASN A 433 -5.82 -6.15 11.85
N PRO A 434 -6.93 -6.91 11.96
CA PRO A 434 -8.10 -6.44 12.70
C PRO A 434 -7.87 -6.48 14.22
N VAL A 435 -8.35 -5.44 14.92
CA VAL A 435 -8.29 -5.34 16.39
C VAL A 435 -9.64 -4.84 16.92
N TRP A 436 -10.23 -5.58 17.85
CA TRP A 436 -11.49 -5.18 18.49
C TRP A 436 -11.30 -3.99 19.43
N SER A 437 -12.29 -3.10 19.48
CA SER A 437 -12.39 -2.11 20.54
C SER A 437 -12.69 -2.76 21.90
N PRO A 438 -12.17 -2.24 23.02
CA PRO A 438 -12.43 -2.78 24.36
C PRO A 438 -13.93 -2.81 24.73
N ASP A 439 -14.74 -1.95 24.13
CA ASP A 439 -16.18 -1.90 24.33
C ASP A 439 -16.99 -2.79 23.36
N GLY A 440 -16.33 -3.46 22.42
CA GLY A 440 -16.93 -4.39 21.45
C GLY A 440 -17.75 -3.70 20.34
N ARG A 441 -17.75 -2.37 20.28
CA ARG A 441 -18.58 -1.60 19.33
C ARG A 441 -17.91 -1.36 17.98
N TYR A 442 -16.59 -1.45 17.90
CA TYR A 442 -15.82 -1.18 16.68
C TYR A 442 -14.81 -2.28 16.40
N LEU A 443 -14.52 -2.46 15.13
CA LEU A 443 -13.35 -3.18 14.66
C LEU A 443 -12.42 -2.19 13.96
N TYR A 444 -11.20 -2.07 14.46
CA TYR A 444 -10.10 -1.32 13.83
C TYR A 444 -9.32 -2.26 12.90
N PHE A 445 -8.78 -1.75 11.81
CA PHE A 445 -7.96 -2.53 10.87
C PHE A 445 -7.14 -1.61 9.97
N CYS A 446 -6.10 -2.14 9.33
CA CYS A 446 -5.30 -1.43 8.33
C CYS A 446 -5.91 -1.61 6.93
N SER A 447 -5.96 -0.54 6.14
CA SER A 447 -6.46 -0.57 4.75
C SER A 447 -5.76 0.42 3.83
N ASP A 448 -5.47 0.00 2.59
CA ASP A 448 -4.91 0.80 1.50
C ASP A 448 -5.97 1.49 0.62
N ARG A 449 -7.25 1.46 1.01
CA ARG A 449 -8.37 1.97 0.19
C ARG A 449 -8.31 3.43 -0.24
N THR A 450 -7.41 4.23 0.35
CA THR A 450 -7.15 5.63 0.00
C THR A 450 -5.77 5.87 -0.62
N GLY A 451 -5.05 4.81 -1.00
CA GLY A 451 -3.70 4.86 -1.58
C GLY A 451 -2.68 4.20 -0.66
N ASN A 452 -2.30 4.88 0.43
CA ASN A 452 -1.39 4.32 1.43
C ASN A 452 -2.14 3.51 2.49
N MET A 453 -1.45 2.58 3.15
CA MET A 453 -2.01 1.82 4.26
C MET A 453 -2.32 2.74 5.44
N ASN A 454 -3.57 2.72 5.92
CA ASN A 454 -4.07 3.57 6.98
C ASN A 454 -4.89 2.79 8.00
N ILE A 455 -5.06 3.37 9.19
CA ILE A 455 -5.97 2.84 10.21
C ILE A 455 -7.41 3.26 9.87
N TRP A 456 -8.29 2.28 9.81
CA TRP A 456 -9.74 2.43 9.64
C TRP A 456 -10.46 1.78 10.82
N ARG A 457 -11.70 2.19 11.02
CA ARG A 457 -12.61 1.49 11.94
C ARG A 457 -13.98 1.34 11.34
N VAL A 458 -14.71 0.32 11.77
CA VAL A 458 -16.11 0.11 11.38
C VAL A 458 -16.95 -0.25 12.60
N PRO A 459 -18.14 0.35 12.78
CA PRO A 459 -19.04 -0.04 13.85
C PRO A 459 -19.65 -1.42 13.55
N ILE A 460 -19.65 -2.30 14.54
CA ILE A 460 -19.98 -3.71 14.38
C ILE A 460 -20.76 -4.24 15.59
N ALA A 461 -21.73 -5.13 15.35
CA ALA A 461 -22.46 -5.81 16.40
C ALA A 461 -21.68 -7.04 16.88
N GLU A 462 -20.97 -6.92 17.99
CA GLU A 462 -20.06 -7.94 18.54
C GLU A 462 -20.60 -9.36 18.41
N LYS A 463 -21.79 -9.67 18.94
CA LYS A 463 -22.34 -11.03 18.94
C LYS A 463 -22.52 -11.65 17.55
N THR A 464 -22.87 -10.83 16.57
CA THR A 464 -23.27 -11.32 15.24
C THR A 464 -22.21 -11.12 14.17
N GLY A 465 -21.24 -10.23 14.40
CA GLY A 465 -20.27 -9.81 13.38
C GLY A 465 -20.87 -8.95 12.27
N LYS A 466 -22.13 -8.54 12.38
CA LYS A 466 -22.79 -7.70 11.37
C LYS A 466 -22.37 -6.24 11.53
N LEU A 467 -22.08 -5.60 10.40
CA LEU A 467 -21.80 -4.16 10.36
C LEU A 467 -23.03 -3.35 10.80
N LEU A 468 -22.78 -2.28 11.55
CA LEU A 468 -23.78 -1.31 11.98
C LEU A 468 -23.67 0.02 11.22
N GLY A 469 -22.67 0.14 10.36
CA GLY A 469 -22.36 1.34 9.58
C GLY A 469 -21.25 1.07 8.57
N THR A 470 -20.77 2.12 7.93
CA THR A 470 -19.67 2.06 6.96
C THR A 470 -18.33 2.27 7.65
N PRO A 471 -17.24 1.71 7.13
CA PRO A 471 -15.91 2.05 7.60
C PRO A 471 -15.59 3.54 7.48
N GLU A 472 -14.82 4.06 8.44
CA GLU A 472 -14.33 5.43 8.47
C GLU A 472 -12.83 5.46 8.80
N ALA A 473 -12.14 6.46 8.26
CA ALA A 473 -10.71 6.63 8.47
C ALA A 473 -10.43 7.15 9.88
N VAL A 474 -9.42 6.55 10.54
CA VAL A 474 -8.89 7.00 11.84
C VAL A 474 -7.65 7.88 11.63
N THR A 475 -6.91 7.63 10.56
CA THR A 475 -5.69 8.37 10.14
C THR A 475 -5.88 8.92 8.73
N SER A 476 -5.18 10.01 8.39
CA SER A 476 -5.47 10.81 7.20
C SER A 476 -4.72 10.40 5.92
N GLY A 477 -3.94 9.31 5.92
CA GLY A 477 -3.26 8.79 4.73
C GLY A 477 -2.15 9.63 4.12
N ALA A 478 -1.70 10.67 4.81
CA ALA A 478 -0.52 11.43 4.44
C ALA A 478 0.67 10.93 5.29
N GLY A 479 1.65 10.29 4.64
CA GLY A 479 2.89 9.82 5.28
C GLY A 479 3.13 8.31 5.14
N ALA A 480 3.96 7.78 6.04
CA ALA A 480 4.29 6.38 6.23
C ALA A 480 3.05 5.45 6.22
N SER A 481 3.23 4.23 5.72
CA SER A 481 2.21 3.17 5.79
C SER A 481 2.01 2.76 7.25
N THR A 482 0.76 2.71 7.72
CA THR A 482 0.46 2.28 9.09
C THR A 482 0.19 0.79 9.17
N GLU A 483 0.87 0.10 10.07
CA GLU A 483 0.82 -1.37 10.21
C GLU A 483 0.80 -1.79 11.69
N HIS A 484 0.55 -3.06 11.99
CA HIS A 484 0.66 -3.65 13.34
C HIS A 484 0.00 -2.84 14.49
N ILE A 485 -1.33 -2.71 14.44
CA ILE A 485 -2.15 -1.97 15.41
C ILE A 485 -2.23 -2.72 16.75
N SER A 486 -2.11 -1.99 17.85
CA SER A 486 -2.46 -2.42 19.20
C SER A 486 -3.28 -1.33 19.91
N LEU A 487 -4.38 -1.70 20.54
CA LEU A 487 -5.30 -0.78 21.21
C LEU A 487 -5.28 -1.01 22.72
N ALA A 488 -5.12 0.07 23.51
CA ALA A 488 -5.20 0.00 24.96
C ALA A 488 -6.65 -0.27 25.44
N GLN A 489 -6.80 -0.87 26.63
CA GLN A 489 -8.11 -1.21 27.21
C GLN A 489 -8.97 0.02 27.54
N ASP A 490 -8.36 1.21 27.63
CA ASP A 490 -9.12 2.46 27.80
C ASP A 490 -9.87 2.90 26.54
N GLY A 491 -9.59 2.28 25.39
CA GLY A 491 -10.21 2.58 24.11
C GLY A 491 -9.92 3.99 23.60
N ARG A 492 -8.80 4.61 24.02
CA ARG A 492 -8.39 5.97 23.65
C ARG A 492 -6.99 6.08 23.06
N ARG A 493 -6.25 4.97 23.04
CA ARG A 493 -4.84 4.95 22.64
C ARG A 493 -4.53 3.77 21.74
N ILE A 494 -4.01 4.05 20.56
CA ILE A 494 -3.56 3.06 19.57
C ILE A 494 -2.05 3.20 19.39
N ALA A 495 -1.30 2.14 19.67
CA ALA A 495 0.05 2.01 19.17
C ALA A 495 0.00 1.39 17.77
N TYR A 496 0.79 1.89 16.84
CA TYR A 496 0.88 1.39 15.48
C TYR A 496 2.30 1.61 14.96
N VAL A 497 2.68 0.85 13.94
CA VAL A 497 3.96 1.02 13.25
C VAL A 497 3.75 2.00 12.10
N ALA A 498 4.58 3.04 12.03
CA ALA A 498 4.71 3.91 10.87
C ALA A 498 5.91 3.40 10.06
N HIS A 499 5.63 2.77 8.92
CA HIS A 499 6.63 2.15 8.07
C HIS A 499 6.87 2.98 6.81
N GLU A 500 8.11 3.43 6.64
CA GLU A 500 8.63 4.05 5.42
C GLU A 500 9.68 3.15 4.80
N GLU A 501 9.47 2.81 3.54
CA GLU A 501 10.39 1.96 2.80
C GLU A 501 10.83 2.65 1.53
N ILE A 502 12.12 2.91 1.45
CA ILE A 502 12.78 3.46 0.28
C ILE A 502 13.50 2.31 -0.42
N LYS A 503 13.14 2.08 -1.69
CA LYS A 503 13.80 1.10 -2.55
C LYS A 503 14.42 1.81 -3.74
N ASN A 504 15.74 1.84 -3.79
CA ASN A 504 16.47 2.53 -4.86
C ASN A 504 17.58 1.66 -5.42
N LEU A 505 17.87 1.83 -6.69
CA LEU A 505 18.94 1.11 -7.36
C LEU A 505 20.29 1.65 -6.92
N ARG A 506 21.21 0.75 -6.58
CA ARG A 506 22.62 1.04 -6.35
C ARG A 506 23.48 0.17 -7.25
N LYS A 507 24.72 0.62 -7.47
CA LYS A 507 25.78 -0.19 -8.08
C LYS A 507 27.00 -0.24 -7.18
N VAL A 508 27.76 -1.31 -7.32
CA VAL A 508 29.05 -1.44 -6.69
C VAL A 508 30.03 -2.14 -7.63
N THR A 509 31.30 -1.75 -7.59
CA THR A 509 32.34 -2.39 -8.39
C THR A 509 32.72 -3.73 -7.78
N PHE A 510 32.82 -4.75 -8.62
CA PHE A 510 33.21 -6.10 -8.28
C PHE A 510 34.43 -6.49 -9.12
N ASP A 511 35.45 -7.08 -8.48
CA ASP A 511 36.59 -7.66 -9.16
C ASP A 511 36.34 -9.16 -9.36
N PRO A 512 36.03 -9.62 -10.58
CA PRO A 512 35.72 -11.02 -10.84
C PRO A 512 36.92 -11.96 -10.69
N SER A 513 38.15 -11.44 -10.57
CA SER A 513 39.35 -12.27 -10.37
C SER A 513 39.61 -12.58 -8.89
N THR A 514 39.27 -11.64 -8.00
CA THR A 514 39.46 -11.79 -6.55
C THR A 514 38.16 -12.06 -5.80
N GLU A 515 37.02 -11.93 -6.47
CA GLU A 515 35.66 -12.06 -5.92
C GLU A 515 35.39 -11.07 -4.78
N LYS A 516 35.91 -9.85 -4.95
CA LYS A 516 35.81 -8.79 -3.94
C LYS A 516 35.17 -7.54 -4.51
N ILE A 517 34.44 -6.85 -3.63
CA ILE A 517 33.95 -5.52 -3.87
C ILE A 517 35.10 -4.50 -3.79
N ALA A 518 35.04 -3.49 -4.65
CA ALA A 518 35.92 -2.32 -4.61
C ALA A 518 35.10 -1.03 -4.41
N GLY A 519 35.33 -0.34 -3.30
CA GLY A 519 34.64 0.90 -2.95
C GLY A 519 33.26 0.68 -2.33
N GLU A 520 32.59 1.78 -2.00
CA GLU A 520 31.24 1.78 -1.43
C GLU A 520 30.15 1.75 -2.52
N PRO A 521 28.97 1.18 -2.25
CA PRO A 521 27.85 1.25 -3.18
C PRO A 521 27.43 2.69 -3.50
N VAL A 522 27.21 2.95 -4.78
CA VAL A 522 26.81 4.26 -5.30
C VAL A 522 25.34 4.22 -5.72
N PRO A 523 24.50 5.18 -5.29
CA PRO A 523 23.12 5.27 -5.75
C PRO A 523 23.01 5.65 -7.22
N ILE A 524 22.06 5.02 -7.91
CA ILE A 524 21.71 5.28 -9.32
C ILE A 524 20.37 6.01 -9.37
N THR A 525 19.39 5.52 -8.62
CA THR A 525 18.11 6.21 -8.40
C THR A 525 18.07 6.83 -7.01
N ARG A 526 17.28 7.88 -6.86
CA ARG A 526 17.03 8.58 -5.58
C ARG A 526 15.56 8.96 -5.52
N GLY A 527 15.02 9.07 -4.31
CA GLY A 527 13.64 9.53 -4.07
C GLY A 527 12.71 8.43 -3.59
N SER A 528 11.42 8.74 -3.55
CA SER A 528 10.36 7.91 -2.94
C SER A 528 9.75 6.86 -3.89
N LEU A 529 10.05 6.94 -5.20
CA LEU A 529 9.63 5.92 -6.15
C LEU A 529 10.45 4.65 -5.90
N GLN A 530 9.77 3.59 -5.48
CA GLN A 530 10.41 2.32 -5.22
C GLN A 530 10.81 1.68 -6.55
N CYS A 531 12.09 1.33 -6.72
CA CYS A 531 12.67 0.79 -7.95
C CYS A 531 13.16 -0.64 -7.72
N PHE A 532 12.86 -1.57 -8.64
CA PHE A 532 13.13 -2.99 -8.47
C PHE A 532 13.69 -3.65 -9.73
N PHE A 533 14.36 -4.79 -9.55
CA PHE A 533 14.84 -5.69 -10.62
C PHE A 533 15.68 -4.96 -11.69
N PRO A 534 16.84 -4.39 -11.30
CA PRO A 534 17.75 -3.81 -12.27
C PRO A 534 18.33 -4.88 -13.19
N ASP A 535 18.12 -4.74 -14.49
CA ASP A 535 18.75 -5.57 -15.52
C ASP A 535 19.62 -4.65 -16.41
N PRO A 536 20.95 -4.84 -16.42
CA PRO A 536 21.83 -4.02 -17.24
C PRO A 536 21.76 -4.40 -18.72
N SER A 537 21.81 -3.40 -19.59
CA SER A 537 21.94 -3.62 -21.02
C SER A 537 23.25 -4.34 -21.35
N PRO A 538 23.33 -5.11 -22.45
CA PRO A 538 24.53 -5.87 -22.80
C PRO A 538 25.79 -5.03 -23.02
N ASP A 539 25.65 -3.75 -23.36
CA ASP A 539 26.73 -2.77 -23.49
C ASP A 539 27.11 -2.11 -22.14
N GLY A 540 26.28 -2.26 -21.10
CA GLY A 540 26.48 -1.68 -19.78
C GLY A 540 26.08 -0.21 -19.63
N ASP A 541 25.57 0.42 -20.68
CA ASP A 541 25.25 1.85 -20.69
C ASP A 541 23.91 2.18 -20.01
N TRP A 542 22.99 1.22 -19.97
CA TRP A 542 21.63 1.37 -19.47
C TRP A 542 21.27 0.29 -18.46
N LEU A 543 20.31 0.62 -17.59
CA LEU A 543 19.58 -0.32 -16.76
C LEU A 543 18.11 -0.26 -17.14
N ALA A 544 17.48 -1.41 -17.29
CA ALA A 544 16.03 -1.52 -17.23
C ALA A 544 15.61 -1.91 -15.80
N TYR A 545 14.49 -1.38 -15.35
CA TYR A 545 13.91 -1.69 -14.04
C TYR A 545 12.41 -1.38 -14.07
N TYR A 546 11.67 -1.82 -13.05
CA TYR A 546 10.30 -1.34 -12.88
C TYR A 546 10.16 -0.53 -11.59
N SER A 547 9.20 0.39 -11.55
CA SER A 547 8.94 1.21 -10.37
C SER A 547 7.52 1.02 -9.86
N LEU A 548 7.35 1.04 -8.54
CA LEU A 548 6.04 1.14 -7.89
C LEU A 548 5.72 2.63 -7.68
N GLY A 549 4.87 3.17 -8.56
CA GLY A 549 4.31 4.52 -8.45
C GLY A 549 2.79 4.46 -8.27
N LYS A 550 2.06 5.25 -9.06
CA LYS A 550 0.60 5.09 -9.20
C LYS A 550 0.24 3.73 -9.82
N GLN A 551 1.12 3.20 -10.66
CA GLN A 551 1.07 1.90 -11.32
C GLN A 551 2.50 1.31 -11.38
N GLU A 552 2.62 0.01 -11.63
CA GLU A 552 3.88 -0.67 -11.91
C GLU A 552 4.26 -0.49 -13.39
N ASP A 553 5.30 0.29 -13.67
CA ASP A 553 5.70 0.67 -15.02
C ASP A 553 7.19 0.35 -15.28
N ILE A 554 7.56 0.13 -16.55
CA ILE A 554 8.94 -0.14 -16.97
C ILE A 554 9.67 1.17 -17.25
N PHE A 555 10.89 1.26 -16.73
CA PHE A 555 11.79 2.39 -16.92
C PHE A 555 13.14 1.91 -17.45
N ILE A 556 13.84 2.82 -18.11
CA ILE A 556 15.27 2.72 -18.37
C ILE A 556 15.99 3.95 -17.81
N ILE A 557 17.24 3.77 -17.40
CA ILE A 557 18.11 4.84 -16.91
C ILE A 557 19.55 4.56 -17.33
N HIS A 558 20.36 5.60 -17.55
CA HIS A 558 21.79 5.36 -17.74
C HIS A 558 22.41 4.76 -16.48
N ALA A 559 23.44 3.94 -16.65
CA ALA A 559 24.13 3.30 -15.53
C ALA A 559 24.78 4.31 -14.55
N ASP A 560 24.93 5.58 -14.94
CA ASP A 560 25.39 6.69 -14.08
C ASP A 560 24.25 7.42 -13.33
N GLY A 561 22.99 7.06 -13.58
CA GLY A 561 21.81 7.65 -12.95
C GLY A 561 21.18 8.80 -13.75
N THR A 562 21.65 9.09 -14.96
CA THR A 562 21.10 10.17 -15.80
C THR A 562 20.07 9.65 -16.83
N ASP A 563 19.36 10.58 -17.49
CA ASP A 563 18.44 10.32 -18.62
C ASP A 563 17.43 9.19 -18.34
N MET A 564 16.77 9.25 -17.17
CA MET A 564 15.70 8.33 -16.82
C MET A 564 14.50 8.52 -17.77
N ARG A 565 14.00 7.41 -18.32
CA ARG A 565 12.88 7.39 -19.25
C ARG A 565 11.87 6.32 -18.84
N GLN A 566 10.61 6.71 -18.79
CA GLN A 566 9.48 5.80 -18.65
C GLN A 566 9.14 5.21 -20.02
N LEU A 567 9.04 3.87 -20.11
CA LEU A 567 8.72 3.16 -21.35
C LEU A 567 7.26 2.71 -21.42
N THR A 568 6.61 2.52 -20.27
CA THR A 568 5.18 2.21 -20.17
C THR A 568 4.52 3.13 -19.16
N ASP A 569 3.29 3.57 -19.42
CA ASP A 569 2.58 4.58 -18.62
C ASP A 569 1.06 4.36 -18.57
N ASP A 570 0.64 3.10 -18.74
CA ASP A 570 -0.76 2.73 -18.86
C ASP A 570 -1.37 2.26 -17.52
N VAL A 571 -2.49 1.53 -17.56
CA VAL A 571 -3.20 1.09 -16.33
C VAL A 571 -2.84 -0.34 -15.92
N PHE A 572 -1.95 -0.98 -16.67
CA PHE A 572 -1.57 -2.37 -16.49
C PHE A 572 -0.31 -2.47 -15.63
N LYS A 573 -0.05 -3.66 -15.10
CA LYS A 573 1.09 -3.91 -14.21
C LYS A 573 2.25 -4.46 -15.01
N ASP A 574 3.28 -3.67 -15.21
CA ASP A 574 4.48 -4.08 -15.93
C ASP A 574 5.66 -4.32 -14.97
N ARG A 575 6.26 -5.51 -15.03
CA ARG A 575 7.25 -5.97 -14.03
C ARG A 575 8.37 -6.79 -14.66
N GLU A 576 9.45 -6.95 -13.88
CA GLU A 576 10.55 -7.88 -14.16
C GLU A 576 11.18 -7.72 -15.56
N PRO A 577 11.63 -6.50 -15.94
CA PRO A 577 12.20 -6.27 -17.26
C PRO A 577 13.54 -6.98 -17.45
N ARG A 578 13.79 -7.48 -18.66
CA ARG A 578 15.03 -8.15 -19.08
C ARG A 578 15.42 -7.74 -20.49
N TRP A 579 16.63 -7.20 -20.64
CA TRP A 579 17.21 -6.87 -21.92
C TRP A 579 17.42 -8.10 -22.79
N SER A 580 17.12 -7.96 -24.08
CA SER A 580 17.56 -8.93 -25.07
C SER A 580 19.09 -8.92 -25.18
N PRO A 581 19.74 -10.05 -25.51
CA PRO A 581 21.20 -10.13 -25.60
C PRO A 581 21.82 -9.20 -26.65
N ASP A 582 21.03 -8.73 -27.61
CA ASP A 582 21.41 -7.76 -28.63
C ASP A 582 21.15 -6.28 -28.24
N GLY A 583 20.57 -6.04 -27.05
CA GLY A 583 20.31 -4.71 -26.49
C GLY A 583 19.22 -3.91 -27.19
N LYS A 584 18.42 -4.53 -28.08
CA LYS A 584 17.40 -3.81 -28.86
C LYS A 584 16.01 -3.80 -28.21
N ARG A 585 15.70 -4.83 -27.44
CA ARG A 585 14.38 -5.03 -26.84
C ARG A 585 14.50 -5.31 -25.35
N ILE A 586 13.41 -5.05 -24.65
CA ILE A 586 13.22 -5.37 -23.24
C ILE A 586 11.99 -6.25 -23.16
N ALA A 587 12.13 -7.46 -22.64
CA ALA A 587 11.00 -8.33 -22.31
C ALA A 587 10.57 -8.09 -20.87
N PHE A 588 9.28 -8.17 -20.56
CA PHE A 588 8.74 -7.93 -19.23
C PHE A 588 7.42 -8.66 -19.06
N THR A 589 6.98 -8.81 -17.82
CA THR A 589 5.68 -9.40 -17.48
C THR A 589 4.62 -8.33 -17.40
N SER A 590 3.43 -8.60 -17.98
CA SER A 590 2.33 -7.66 -17.95
C SER A 590 0.94 -8.29 -18.00
N ASP A 591 -0.05 -7.66 -17.34
CA ASP A 591 -1.44 -8.12 -17.25
C ASP A 591 -2.41 -7.50 -18.27
N ARG A 592 -1.88 -6.77 -19.27
CA ARG A 592 -2.62 -6.05 -20.34
C ARG A 592 -3.66 -6.87 -21.10
N SER A 593 -3.45 -8.18 -21.17
CA SER A 593 -4.33 -9.14 -21.86
C SER A 593 -5.31 -9.86 -20.93
N GLY A 594 -5.50 -9.38 -19.70
CA GLY A 594 -6.44 -9.93 -18.70
C GLY A 594 -5.84 -10.95 -17.74
N GLY A 595 -4.57 -11.32 -17.95
CA GLY A 595 -3.74 -12.12 -17.06
C GLY A 595 -2.28 -11.88 -17.40
N SER A 596 -1.36 -12.26 -16.51
CA SER A 596 0.06 -12.02 -16.71
C SER A 596 0.59 -12.79 -17.92
N GLU A 597 1.27 -12.08 -18.81
CA GLU A 597 1.89 -12.57 -20.02
C GLU A 597 3.26 -11.93 -20.20
N ILE A 598 4.11 -12.52 -21.03
CA ILE A 598 5.37 -11.91 -21.44
C ILE A 598 5.12 -10.99 -22.63
N TRP A 599 5.58 -9.76 -22.50
CA TRP A 599 5.58 -8.74 -23.54
C TRP A 599 7.02 -8.32 -23.84
N ALA A 600 7.23 -7.72 -25.01
CA ALA A 600 8.48 -7.07 -25.35
C ALA A 600 8.23 -5.68 -25.96
N ILE A 601 9.14 -4.76 -25.67
CA ILE A 601 9.13 -3.39 -26.17
C ILE A 601 10.53 -3.02 -26.66
N ASN A 602 10.62 -2.12 -27.63
CA ASN A 602 11.91 -1.56 -28.04
C ASN A 602 12.42 -0.60 -26.97
N ARG A 603 13.74 -0.39 -26.95
CA ARG A 603 14.41 0.56 -26.04
C ARG A 603 13.86 1.99 -26.11
N ASP A 604 13.27 2.39 -27.23
CA ASP A 604 12.68 3.73 -27.43
C ASP A 604 11.18 3.80 -27.04
N GLY A 605 10.62 2.73 -26.49
CA GLY A 605 9.20 2.62 -26.13
C GLY A 605 8.29 2.21 -27.29
N SER A 606 8.82 2.04 -28.50
CA SER A 606 8.03 1.59 -29.65
C SER A 606 7.89 0.06 -29.71
N GLY A 607 7.05 -0.44 -30.63
CA GLY A 607 7.05 -1.86 -30.99
C GLY A 607 6.56 -2.82 -29.91
N LEU A 608 5.70 -2.35 -29.00
CA LEU A 608 5.10 -3.16 -27.95
C LEU A 608 4.39 -4.39 -28.53
N GLN A 609 4.82 -5.58 -28.12
CA GLN A 609 4.38 -6.87 -28.68
C GLN A 609 4.18 -7.90 -27.57
N GLN A 610 3.05 -8.61 -27.62
CA GLN A 610 2.80 -9.78 -26.77
C GLN A 610 3.59 -10.99 -27.28
N LEU A 611 4.34 -11.66 -26.40
CA LEU A 611 5.13 -12.83 -26.74
C LEU A 611 4.48 -14.15 -26.33
N THR A 612 3.59 -14.18 -25.32
CA THR A 612 2.91 -15.39 -24.83
C THR A 612 1.38 -15.22 -24.77
N GLN A 613 0.61 -16.31 -24.91
CA GLN A 613 -0.85 -16.34 -24.72
C GLN A 613 -1.27 -17.61 -23.95
N MET A 614 -0.87 -17.72 -22.68
CA MET A 614 -1.09 -18.91 -21.82
C MET A 614 -1.87 -18.62 -20.54
N ALA A 615 -1.99 -17.34 -20.18
CA ALA A 615 -2.46 -16.79 -18.91
C ALA A 615 -1.63 -17.26 -17.70
N GLY A 616 -0.81 -16.35 -17.16
CA GLY A 616 0.02 -16.57 -15.96
C GLY A 616 1.51 -16.78 -16.27
N ALA A 617 2.04 -16.21 -17.36
CA ALA A 617 3.47 -16.24 -17.66
C ALA A 617 4.20 -15.07 -16.97
N HIS A 618 5.32 -15.37 -16.32
CA HIS A 618 6.15 -14.45 -15.53
C HIS A 618 7.64 -14.73 -15.71
N HIS A 619 8.51 -13.84 -15.20
CA HIS A 619 9.96 -14.02 -15.16
C HIS A 619 10.58 -14.43 -16.52
N PRO A 620 10.52 -13.57 -17.55
CA PRO A 620 11.14 -13.88 -18.84
C PRO A 620 12.66 -14.01 -18.68
N VAL A 621 13.29 -14.98 -19.36
CA VAL A 621 14.75 -15.16 -19.38
C VAL A 621 15.21 -15.48 -20.79
N TRP A 622 16.01 -14.60 -21.39
CA TRP A 622 16.54 -14.79 -22.74
C TRP A 622 17.59 -15.92 -22.79
N SER A 623 17.61 -16.68 -23.89
CA SER A 623 18.79 -17.47 -24.25
C SER A 623 19.94 -16.54 -24.67
N PRO A 624 21.21 -16.92 -24.50
CA PRO A 624 22.36 -16.04 -24.82
C PRO A 624 22.43 -15.60 -26.28
N ASP A 625 21.89 -16.41 -27.19
CA ASP A 625 21.81 -16.11 -28.63
C ASP A 625 20.55 -15.31 -29.02
N GLY A 626 19.63 -15.06 -28.07
CA GLY A 626 18.39 -14.32 -28.27
C GLY A 626 17.32 -15.03 -29.10
N THR A 627 17.51 -16.31 -29.44
CA THR A 627 16.58 -17.07 -30.28
C THR A 627 15.45 -17.73 -29.50
N GLN A 628 15.62 -17.89 -28.19
CA GLN A 628 14.68 -18.55 -27.29
C GLN A 628 14.52 -17.75 -25.99
N MET A 629 13.46 -18.09 -25.26
CA MET A 629 13.18 -17.53 -23.95
C MET A 629 12.57 -18.59 -23.04
N VAL A 630 12.87 -18.50 -21.75
CA VAL A 630 12.15 -19.22 -20.70
C VAL A 630 11.19 -18.28 -20.01
N TYR A 631 10.02 -18.80 -19.64
CA TYR A 631 9.11 -18.14 -18.70
C TYR A 631 8.62 -19.14 -17.68
N SER A 632 8.19 -18.64 -16.53
CA SER A 632 7.60 -19.44 -15.45
C SER A 632 6.10 -19.18 -15.34
N ILE A 633 5.33 -20.20 -14.98
CA ILE A 633 3.91 -20.07 -14.63
C ILE A 633 3.74 -20.41 -13.15
N HIS A 634 3.27 -19.43 -12.38
CA HIS A 634 2.92 -19.61 -10.98
C HIS A 634 1.63 -20.42 -10.85
N THR A 635 1.78 -21.72 -10.66
CA THR A 635 0.70 -22.68 -10.36
C THR A 635 1.08 -23.44 -9.09
N PRO A 636 0.21 -24.23 -8.46
CA PRO A 636 0.60 -25.06 -7.32
C PRO A 636 1.80 -26.01 -7.59
N LYS A 637 2.25 -26.15 -8.84
CA LYS A 637 3.40 -26.96 -9.24
C LYS A 637 4.55 -26.16 -9.87
N ASN A 638 4.47 -24.83 -9.98
CA ASN A 638 5.32 -23.91 -10.76
C ASN A 638 6.03 -24.58 -11.96
N ALA A 639 5.60 -24.26 -13.18
CA ALA A 639 6.16 -24.85 -14.38
C ALA A 639 6.92 -23.82 -15.20
N ALA A 640 8.10 -24.18 -15.69
CA ALA A 640 8.86 -23.36 -16.62
C ALA A 640 8.81 -23.94 -18.04
N TYR A 641 8.74 -23.06 -19.03
CA TYR A 641 8.59 -23.41 -20.45
C TYR A 641 9.59 -22.63 -21.29
N ILE A 642 10.20 -23.32 -22.26
CA ILE A 642 11.09 -22.73 -23.26
C ILE A 642 10.31 -22.56 -24.56
N PHE A 643 10.43 -21.39 -25.18
CA PHE A 643 9.78 -21.10 -26.47
C PHE A 643 10.71 -20.31 -27.41
N PRO A 644 10.57 -20.47 -28.74
CA PRO A 644 11.32 -19.69 -29.72
C PRO A 644 10.79 -18.25 -29.80
N VAL A 645 11.69 -17.27 -29.85
CA VAL A 645 11.34 -15.87 -30.03
C VAL A 645 11.32 -15.51 -31.51
N GLY A 646 10.38 -14.65 -31.92
CA GLY A 646 10.28 -14.13 -33.30
C GLY A 646 9.30 -14.87 -34.21
N GLN A 647 8.58 -15.87 -33.69
CA GLN A 647 7.46 -16.53 -34.38
C GLN A 647 6.13 -16.08 -33.79
N ALA A 648 5.05 -16.09 -34.58
CA ALA A 648 3.71 -15.83 -34.06
C ALA A 648 3.34 -16.90 -33.03
N TRP A 649 2.72 -16.53 -31.91
CA TRP A 649 2.42 -17.46 -30.81
C TRP A 649 1.65 -18.71 -31.27
N THR A 650 0.72 -18.54 -32.22
CA THR A 650 -0.08 -19.64 -32.81
C THR A 650 0.74 -20.67 -33.58
N GLU A 651 1.98 -20.33 -33.95
CA GLU A 651 2.92 -21.21 -34.66
C GLU A 651 3.95 -21.84 -33.70
N GLN A 652 3.95 -21.42 -32.43
CA GLN A 652 4.91 -21.90 -31.45
C GLN A 652 4.44 -23.19 -30.76
N SER A 653 5.40 -23.94 -30.23
CA SER A 653 5.17 -25.10 -29.38
C SER A 653 6.09 -25.03 -28.16
N PRO A 654 5.70 -24.31 -27.09
CA PRO A 654 6.49 -24.20 -25.87
C PRO A 654 6.79 -25.57 -25.27
N VAL A 655 8.03 -25.77 -24.84
CA VAL A 655 8.52 -27.03 -24.27
C VAL A 655 8.68 -26.86 -22.76
N ALA A 656 7.91 -27.63 -21.99
CA ALA A 656 8.04 -27.65 -20.53
C ALA A 656 9.41 -28.24 -20.11
N LEU A 657 10.01 -27.69 -19.06
CA LEU A 657 11.13 -28.33 -18.38
C LEU A 657 10.70 -29.68 -17.80
N ALA A 658 11.66 -30.59 -17.61
CA ALA A 658 11.36 -31.90 -17.03
C ALA A 658 10.81 -31.75 -15.61
N THR A 659 9.81 -32.54 -15.24
CA THR A 659 9.25 -32.51 -13.88
C THR A 659 10.26 -33.01 -12.86
N LEU A 660 10.34 -32.35 -11.72
CA LEU A 660 11.09 -32.84 -10.56
C LEU A 660 10.52 -34.18 -10.09
N SER A 661 11.41 -35.07 -9.64
CA SER A 661 11.01 -36.38 -9.10
C SER A 661 10.25 -36.25 -7.77
N ASP A 662 10.60 -35.24 -6.97
CA ASP A 662 9.86 -34.85 -5.78
C ASP A 662 8.84 -33.77 -6.16
N THR A 663 7.55 -34.13 -6.18
CA THR A 663 6.49 -33.21 -6.58
C THR A 663 6.11 -32.21 -5.48
N SER A 664 6.74 -32.28 -4.30
CA SER A 664 6.64 -31.23 -3.29
C SER A 664 7.57 -30.05 -3.58
N GLN A 665 8.45 -30.19 -4.58
CA GLN A 665 9.41 -29.18 -5.00
C GLN A 665 9.05 -28.64 -6.38
N THR A 666 9.37 -27.37 -6.61
CA THR A 666 9.26 -26.74 -7.93
C THR A 666 10.53 -25.96 -8.25
N PHE A 667 10.72 -25.63 -9.53
CA PHE A 667 11.89 -24.91 -10.00
C PHE A 667 11.47 -23.70 -10.82
N GLU A 668 11.93 -22.53 -10.40
CA GLU A 668 11.68 -21.26 -11.07
C GLU A 668 12.97 -20.73 -11.67
N THR A 669 12.94 -20.35 -12.94
CA THR A 669 14.14 -19.97 -13.69
C THR A 669 14.43 -18.48 -13.63
N TRP A 670 15.70 -18.12 -13.43
CA TRP A 670 16.13 -16.72 -13.26
C TRP A 670 17.23 -16.28 -14.24
N SER A 671 18.13 -17.19 -14.62
CA SER A 671 19.25 -16.89 -15.52
C SER A 671 19.59 -18.06 -16.43
N TRP A 672 19.96 -17.78 -17.69
CA TRP A 672 20.50 -18.75 -18.62
C TRP A 672 22.03 -18.69 -18.60
N SER A 673 22.69 -19.84 -18.63
CA SER A 673 24.16 -19.89 -18.73
C SER A 673 24.63 -19.33 -20.08
N PRO A 674 25.79 -18.65 -20.13
CA PRO A 674 26.31 -18.02 -21.36
C PRO A 674 26.53 -18.99 -22.53
N ASP A 675 26.81 -20.26 -22.23
CA ASP A 675 26.96 -21.33 -23.23
C ASP A 675 25.63 -21.88 -23.76
N GLY A 676 24.50 -21.40 -23.23
CA GLY A 676 23.16 -21.78 -23.63
C GLY A 676 22.70 -23.15 -23.12
N LYS A 677 23.47 -23.85 -22.26
CA LYS A 677 23.20 -25.25 -21.89
C LYS A 677 22.45 -25.46 -20.57
N ARG A 678 22.48 -24.47 -19.67
CA ARG A 678 21.99 -24.61 -18.29
C ARG A 678 21.15 -23.41 -17.88
N LEU A 679 20.20 -23.63 -16.98
CA LEU A 679 19.37 -22.60 -16.37
C LEU A 679 19.65 -22.57 -14.88
N ALA A 680 19.94 -21.41 -14.31
CA ALA A 680 19.96 -21.23 -12.86
C ALA A 680 18.58 -20.77 -12.38
N GLY A 681 18.19 -21.24 -11.20
CA GLY A 681 16.86 -20.99 -10.67
C GLY A 681 16.73 -21.29 -9.18
N LEU A 682 15.52 -21.07 -8.67
CA LEU A 682 15.16 -21.23 -7.27
C LEU A 682 14.36 -22.50 -7.05
N ARG A 683 14.65 -23.18 -5.95
CA ARG A 683 13.80 -24.24 -5.42
C ARG A 683 12.70 -23.64 -4.57
N HIS A 684 11.45 -23.95 -4.89
CA HIS A 684 10.31 -23.71 -3.99
C HIS A 684 9.79 -25.03 -3.43
N PHE A 685 9.27 -25.00 -2.21
CA PHE A 685 8.53 -26.09 -1.60
C PHE A 685 7.01 -25.84 -1.65
N ALA A 686 6.23 -26.90 -1.45
CA ALA A 686 4.78 -26.86 -1.49
C ALA A 686 4.14 -25.95 -0.42
N ASP A 687 4.88 -25.62 0.64
CA ASP A 687 4.47 -24.65 1.67
C ASP A 687 4.69 -23.19 1.25
N GLY A 688 5.26 -22.96 0.06
CA GLY A 688 5.59 -21.64 -0.47
C GLY A 688 6.96 -21.12 -0.01
N SER A 689 7.72 -21.89 0.77
CA SER A 689 9.07 -21.50 1.17
C SER A 689 10.08 -21.71 0.04
N HIS A 690 11.07 -20.82 -0.03
CA HIS A 690 12.21 -20.94 -0.94
C HIS A 690 13.36 -21.69 -0.24
N ALA A 691 14.14 -22.46 -1.00
CA ALA A 691 15.15 -23.33 -0.41
C ALA A 691 16.44 -23.44 -1.23
N GLY A 692 16.86 -22.31 -1.79
CA GLY A 692 18.17 -22.11 -2.38
C GLY A 692 18.29 -22.37 -3.87
N ILE A 693 19.54 -22.28 -4.32
CA ILE A 693 19.92 -22.15 -5.72
C ILE A 693 20.10 -23.53 -6.36
N GLY A 694 19.50 -23.72 -7.52
CA GLY A 694 19.66 -24.91 -8.36
C GLY A 694 20.01 -24.58 -9.80
N VAL A 695 20.50 -25.60 -10.49
CA VAL A 695 20.81 -25.57 -11.92
C VAL A 695 20.07 -26.68 -12.63
N TYR A 696 19.39 -26.35 -13.72
CA TYR A 696 18.79 -27.31 -14.65
C TYR A 696 19.66 -27.43 -15.90
N ASP A 697 20.03 -28.66 -16.27
CA ASP A 697 20.78 -28.96 -17.48
C ASP A 697 19.83 -29.35 -18.62
N LEU A 698 19.88 -28.62 -19.74
CA LEU A 698 18.92 -28.76 -20.84
C LEU A 698 19.09 -30.08 -21.61
N GLU A 699 20.30 -30.62 -21.68
CA GLU A 699 20.60 -31.85 -22.42
C GLU A 699 20.18 -33.09 -21.63
N SER A 700 20.67 -33.22 -20.40
CA SER A 700 20.39 -34.35 -19.52
C SER A 700 19.02 -34.27 -18.84
N LYS A 701 18.41 -33.08 -18.83
CA LYS A 701 17.13 -32.77 -18.18
C LYS A 701 17.15 -33.02 -16.67
N LYS A 702 18.30 -32.80 -16.03
CA LYS A 702 18.51 -33.03 -14.61
C LYS A 702 18.66 -31.71 -13.85
N TYR A 703 18.24 -31.74 -12.60
CA TYR A 703 18.40 -30.67 -11.63
C TYR A 703 19.57 -30.99 -10.71
N ASP A 704 20.41 -29.99 -10.43
CA ASP A 704 21.43 -30.04 -9.39
C ASP A 704 21.26 -28.88 -8.41
N TRP A 705 21.17 -29.19 -7.12
CA TRP A 705 20.97 -28.21 -6.06
C TRP A 705 22.31 -27.81 -5.44
N LEU A 706 22.62 -26.52 -5.49
CA LEU A 706 23.91 -25.98 -5.07
C LEU A 706 23.88 -25.49 -3.62
N THR A 707 22.78 -24.89 -3.19
CA THR A 707 22.59 -24.36 -1.84
C THR A 707 21.22 -24.75 -1.27
N ASN A 708 21.02 -24.50 0.03
CA ASN A 708 19.73 -24.63 0.72
C ASN A 708 19.14 -23.26 1.13
N PHE A 709 19.73 -22.15 0.66
CA PHE A 709 19.33 -20.78 0.95
C PHE A 709 19.66 -19.87 -0.26
N GLY A 710 19.07 -18.67 -0.29
CA GLY A 710 19.33 -17.66 -1.30
C GLY A 710 18.31 -17.56 -2.44
N GLU A 711 18.32 -16.40 -3.08
CA GLU A 711 17.37 -15.93 -4.08
C GLU A 711 18.06 -15.27 -5.30
N TRP A 712 17.31 -15.17 -6.42
CA TRP A 712 17.69 -14.45 -7.65
C TRP A 712 19.06 -14.81 -8.25
N PRO A 713 19.29 -16.08 -8.63
CA PRO A 713 20.59 -16.50 -9.15
C PRO A 713 20.87 -15.96 -10.55
N LEU A 714 22.06 -15.37 -10.72
CA LEU A 714 22.57 -14.84 -11.98
C LEU A 714 23.88 -15.52 -12.36
N TRP A 715 23.96 -16.05 -13.58
CA TRP A 715 25.21 -16.63 -14.09
C TRP A 715 26.26 -15.53 -14.34
N PHE A 716 27.51 -15.82 -13.99
CA PHE A 716 28.65 -15.10 -14.52
C PHE A 716 28.89 -15.50 -16.00
N GLU A 717 29.47 -14.59 -16.79
CA GLU A 717 29.85 -14.89 -18.18
C GLU A 717 30.89 -16.02 -18.34
N ASP A 718 31.55 -16.45 -17.26
CA ASP A 718 32.42 -17.64 -17.29
C ASP A 718 31.64 -18.96 -17.35
N GLY A 719 30.31 -18.93 -17.16
CA GLY A 719 29.45 -20.10 -17.19
C GLY A 719 29.72 -21.10 -16.07
N ARG A 720 30.44 -20.72 -15.01
CA ARG A 720 30.79 -21.59 -13.88
C ARG A 720 30.27 -21.05 -12.56
N ARG A 721 30.35 -19.75 -12.35
CA ARG A 721 29.93 -19.11 -11.09
C ARG A 721 28.53 -18.54 -11.19
N ILE A 722 27.85 -18.48 -10.05
CA ILE A 722 26.51 -17.91 -9.91
C ILE A 722 26.52 -16.92 -8.75
N LEU A 723 26.08 -15.69 -9.00
CA LEU A 723 25.80 -14.68 -8.00
C LEU A 723 24.36 -14.84 -7.49
N PHE A 724 24.13 -14.69 -6.20
CA PHE A 724 22.79 -14.71 -5.61
C PHE A 724 22.74 -13.86 -4.33
N ALA A 725 21.54 -13.51 -3.85
CA ALA A 725 21.35 -12.74 -2.63
C ALA A 725 20.63 -13.54 -1.54
N ASP A 726 20.88 -13.23 -0.27
CA ASP A 726 20.18 -13.80 0.87
C ASP A 726 20.32 -12.87 2.09
N HIS A 727 19.22 -12.51 2.74
CA HIS A 727 19.19 -11.72 4.00
C HIS A 727 20.18 -10.53 4.03
N GLY A 728 20.06 -9.58 3.11
CA GLY A 728 20.90 -8.38 3.06
C GLY A 728 22.35 -8.61 2.60
N LYS A 729 22.65 -9.79 2.06
CA LYS A 729 24.00 -10.17 1.61
C LYS A 729 24.01 -10.71 0.20
N ILE A 730 25.14 -10.56 -0.47
CA ILE A 730 25.41 -11.14 -1.78
C ILE A 730 26.46 -12.23 -1.65
N PHE A 731 26.21 -13.35 -2.31
CA PHE A 731 27.05 -14.54 -2.32
C PHE A 731 27.44 -14.91 -3.74
N VAL A 732 28.56 -15.63 -3.85
CA VAL A 732 28.95 -16.33 -5.07
C VAL A 732 29.06 -17.81 -4.75
N VAL A 733 28.44 -18.65 -5.58
CA VAL A 733 28.59 -20.10 -5.56
C VAL A 733 29.25 -20.60 -6.83
N ASP A 734 30.19 -21.52 -6.66
CA ASP A 734 30.82 -22.26 -7.76
C ASP A 734 29.98 -23.50 -8.08
N SER A 735 29.45 -23.59 -9.31
CA SER A 735 28.49 -24.65 -9.69
C SER A 735 29.12 -26.05 -9.75
N GLU A 736 30.43 -26.18 -9.83
CA GLU A 736 31.12 -27.47 -9.90
C GLU A 736 31.45 -28.00 -8.50
N SER A 737 32.07 -27.15 -7.67
CA SER A 737 32.54 -27.51 -6.33
C SER A 737 31.48 -27.32 -5.24
N ARG A 738 30.40 -26.59 -5.54
CA ARG A 738 29.30 -26.21 -4.61
C ARG A 738 29.75 -25.37 -3.43
N LYS A 739 30.98 -24.85 -3.48
CA LYS A 739 31.48 -23.92 -2.48
C LYS A 739 30.88 -22.55 -2.75
N TYR A 740 30.39 -21.93 -1.69
CA TYR A 740 29.93 -20.55 -1.72
C TYR A 740 30.66 -19.73 -0.67
N HIS A 741 30.71 -18.42 -0.88
CA HIS A 741 31.19 -17.47 0.10
C HIS A 741 30.46 -16.13 -0.05
N GLU A 742 30.41 -15.38 1.04
CA GLU A 742 29.87 -14.02 1.07
C GLU A 742 30.85 -13.07 0.36
N VAL A 743 30.32 -12.22 -0.50
CA VAL A 743 31.08 -11.21 -1.26
C VAL A 743 30.86 -9.82 -0.69
N PHE A 744 29.64 -9.54 -0.21
CA PHE A 744 29.23 -8.20 0.19
C PHE A 744 28.07 -8.23 1.20
N PRO A 745 28.25 -7.69 2.41
CA PRO A 745 27.16 -7.33 3.30
C PRO A 745 26.76 -5.85 3.13
N VAL A 746 25.46 -5.55 3.13
CA VAL A 746 24.98 -4.17 3.29
C VAL A 746 24.85 -3.86 4.77
N ALA A 747 25.58 -2.83 5.25
CA ALA A 747 25.63 -2.50 6.67
C ALA A 747 24.32 -1.89 7.22
N ASP A 748 23.60 -1.09 6.42
CA ASP A 748 22.49 -0.23 6.87
C ASP A 748 21.19 -0.44 6.07
N GLY A 749 20.84 -1.69 5.73
CA GLY A 749 19.62 -1.99 4.96
C GLY A 749 19.54 -3.44 4.48
N ASP A 750 18.53 -3.73 3.66
CA ASP A 750 18.37 -5.03 3.00
C ASP A 750 18.69 -4.93 1.49
N ILE A 751 18.94 -6.07 0.85
CA ILE A 751 19.23 -6.19 -0.57
C ILE A 751 18.06 -6.90 -1.25
N GLY A 752 17.41 -6.20 -2.18
CA GLY A 752 16.48 -6.80 -3.12
C GLY A 752 17.19 -7.40 -4.33
N SER A 753 16.47 -7.54 -5.45
CA SER A 753 16.98 -8.24 -6.63
C SER A 753 18.30 -7.66 -7.17
N PRO A 754 19.32 -8.52 -7.41
CA PRO A 754 20.57 -8.13 -8.03
C PRO A 754 20.48 -8.09 -9.55
N GLY A 755 21.45 -7.42 -10.17
CA GLY A 755 21.77 -7.42 -11.59
C GLY A 755 23.29 -7.46 -11.76
N LEU A 756 23.79 -8.08 -12.84
CA LEU A 756 25.23 -8.24 -13.06
C LEU A 756 25.58 -7.75 -14.46
N SER A 757 26.57 -6.86 -14.58
CA SER A 757 27.07 -6.43 -15.89
C SER A 757 27.72 -7.59 -16.64
N ARG A 758 27.65 -7.57 -17.97
CA ARG A 758 28.21 -8.62 -18.82
C ARG A 758 29.72 -8.82 -18.64
N ASP A 759 30.47 -7.77 -18.33
CA ASP A 759 31.90 -7.91 -18.03
C ASP A 759 32.19 -8.45 -16.61
N ASN A 760 31.13 -8.73 -15.84
CA ASN A 760 31.15 -9.14 -14.44
C ASN A 760 31.89 -8.15 -13.53
N ARG A 761 31.88 -6.84 -13.83
CA ARG A 761 32.58 -5.83 -13.02
C ARG A 761 31.69 -4.92 -12.21
N LEU A 762 30.39 -4.91 -12.48
CA LEU A 762 29.40 -4.12 -11.76
C LEU A 762 28.29 -5.03 -11.29
N ILE A 763 28.04 -4.99 -9.98
CA ILE A 763 26.84 -5.56 -9.37
C ILE A 763 25.88 -4.41 -9.13
N TYR A 764 24.70 -4.52 -9.72
CA TYR A 764 23.55 -3.67 -9.48
C TYR A 764 22.64 -4.36 -8.47
N PHE A 765 21.95 -3.60 -7.64
CA PHE A 765 20.98 -4.18 -6.72
C PHE A 765 19.97 -3.14 -6.28
N THR A 766 18.80 -3.63 -5.88
CA THR A 766 17.82 -2.81 -5.17
C THR A 766 18.26 -2.70 -3.71
N PHE A 767 18.61 -1.50 -3.27
CA PHE A 767 18.85 -1.22 -1.86
C PHE A 767 17.52 -0.88 -1.19
N VAL A 768 17.24 -1.56 -0.08
CA VAL A 768 16.05 -1.35 0.73
C VAL A 768 16.46 -0.68 2.05
N ALA A 769 16.05 0.57 2.24
CA ALA A 769 16.03 1.20 3.55
C ALA A 769 14.60 1.19 4.05
N ALA A 770 14.36 0.44 5.13
CA ALA A 770 13.09 0.44 5.84
C ALA A 770 13.32 1.09 7.20
N GLU A 771 12.58 2.15 7.48
CA GLU A 771 12.40 2.69 8.82
C GLU A 771 10.99 2.35 9.27
N ALA A 772 10.87 1.79 10.46
CA ALA A 772 9.59 1.42 11.03
C ALA A 772 9.63 1.75 12.50
N ASP A 773 9.03 2.88 12.88
CA ASP A 773 8.95 3.31 14.27
C ASP A 773 7.54 3.07 14.81
N ILE A 774 7.44 2.87 16.11
CA ILE A 774 6.14 2.74 16.77
C ILE A 774 5.67 4.12 17.20
N TRP A 775 4.46 4.47 16.75
CA TRP A 775 3.78 5.70 17.08
C TRP A 775 2.56 5.42 17.94
N LEU A 776 2.21 6.41 18.76
CA LEU A 776 1.00 6.44 19.58
C LEU A 776 0.03 7.47 19.02
N LEU A 777 -1.18 7.01 18.71
CA LEU A 777 -2.34 7.83 18.42
C LEU A 777 -3.20 7.89 19.68
N GLU A 778 -3.43 9.09 20.21
CA GLU A 778 -4.28 9.33 21.38
C GLU A 778 -5.41 10.30 21.05
N TRP A 779 -6.60 10.08 21.62
CA TRP A 779 -7.74 11.01 21.48
C TRP A 779 -8.51 11.17 22.79
N GLN A 780 -9.33 12.23 22.86
CA GLN A 780 -10.08 12.61 24.08
C GLN A 780 -11.47 11.97 24.16
#